data_AF-A0A1G7P4I5-F1
#
_entry.id   AF-A0A1G7P4I5-F1
#
_cell.length_a   1.000
_cell.length_b   1.000
_cell.length_c   1.000
_cell.angle_alpha   90.00
_cell.angle_beta   90.00
_cell.angle_gamma   90.00
#
_symmetry.space_group_name_H-M   'P 1'
#
loop_
_entity.id
_entity.type
_entity.pdbx_description
1 polymer ?
#
loop_
_entity_poly.entity_id
_entity_poly.type
_entity_poly.pdbx_seq_one_letter_code
_entity_poly.pdbx_strand_id
1 'polypeptide(L)'
;MIINISTPYPVFKKGQQLKSSSLTGIVTFAGQEDQDTRTYLEGSGIFYGLDVVVDEAAGTVRLRPGTAVTSDGQLFSLEDEIIYNGIGKTSEGKDFDVPLLDRTATVMVLSNTNENHNELIYRLSGNDPGNPEREPDTTPYLVILIVRSDESTEDSCLYGYENSESKKTLEVEAALIPKSFFTQAELDAWFINDATEAGDKDPVINRFGYTASEGGPHISFEPFTSWAAVSTGFDDVCKAAEPLIGTAFKSVYELVKEKLGLDPVNPFDSLTENLQKLREGVGARGGRQYPWLYDYYRDLVATYQELVATDLFSYLSLMPKKSRFRGYIALHSIRTMSLSGQEKINYRMGLYRPPFADLGIDALDRPRLLIQRLKYLADVSHTRFDDQNFPSFGVRFTPDAGINKLLSERAIPFYYKNPSELSAYWNAAATRNRRTFNIPGITDDKDRKFLLANMDGYDFFRIKGHTGETVQITQDAIADLRRDLHLPFDIKVVYLGDDEDMDQLIRERSAEFSDLTVILEKIVNDIRCARTCSDNFEEVIFGREFDRNAIGDMFEALVTLFGKPPVDLEKKIAEICSKEGTCNDDDKTCCRAHLTSLYAVCEEYVRRKGELTSSLLFHRFAEEHPGLEHNGGVPKGGTLVLVCAKTNVASLSEAEKSKLVNLMLSSKEEEKAAAMSLAKELEGYEVVADFCLPYICCSSKPAINLILRESPPVARFSIIKQEEMPEGQGVAISLRNQSLRADAYHWELYDYKGVFITDKDTTSLNDVVEFELERKRGVVFTVVLTASREGMESQFSKEITICPLKDVKLTSNGKVTVDWDISRTDEIGIEATPYGGAFSLILQQNDNQEPIDPLNFDVTWKEDKKHATLKLEDPQVGIYFLDYTFEDVQDCKESFARLTISAFVPASKESAPDTGTTADPNANARSIVNSDAVFNKRILGYRSDVNKMAKEDETLSEDSRWTDTKSFLLASGAPEVLHAGYEKLQATLQTGFTKLKAAQKVQVIKLLVYATAYYIDRLIVESPEKVPAIARKLVKAAADSITAQKDGLAQWQQVWNTTGIVTAENEKTVNTYKGIVA
;
A
#
# COMPACT_ATOMS: atom_id res chain seq x y z
N MET A 1 -27.71 -25.30 -22.27
CA MET A 1 -27.61 -25.00 -23.73
C MET A 1 -28.01 -26.26 -24.48
N ILE A 2 -29.06 -26.23 -25.30
CA ILE A 2 -29.40 -27.35 -26.19
C ILE A 2 -28.72 -27.05 -27.53
N ILE A 3 -27.70 -27.83 -27.91
CA ILE A 3 -27.11 -27.75 -29.24
C ILE A 3 -28.06 -28.45 -30.19
N ASN A 4 -28.90 -27.68 -30.91
CA ASN A 4 -29.90 -28.20 -31.85
C ASN A 4 -29.31 -28.67 -33.20
N ILE A 5 -27.98 -28.75 -33.31
CA ILE A 5 -27.29 -29.16 -34.53
C ILE A 5 -26.87 -30.63 -34.35
N SER A 6 -27.49 -31.54 -35.09
CA SER A 6 -27.11 -32.95 -35.09
C SER A 6 -25.72 -33.11 -35.73
N THR A 7 -24.69 -33.44 -34.95
CA THR A 7 -23.36 -33.78 -35.48
C THR A 7 -23.32 -35.27 -35.85
N PRO A 8 -23.34 -35.65 -37.14
CA PRO A 8 -23.32 -37.06 -37.53
C PRO A 8 -21.92 -37.66 -37.27
N TYR A 9 -21.86 -38.81 -36.59
CA TYR A 9 -20.64 -39.58 -36.40
C TYR A 9 -20.75 -40.95 -37.08
N PRO A 10 -19.66 -41.48 -37.66
CA PRO A 10 -19.69 -42.78 -38.33
C PRO A 10 -19.79 -43.92 -37.31
N VAL A 11 -20.67 -44.90 -37.57
CA VAL A 11 -20.79 -46.15 -36.80
C VAL A 11 -20.36 -47.33 -37.66
N PHE A 12 -19.41 -48.11 -37.16
CA PHE A 12 -18.82 -49.24 -37.90
C PHE A 12 -19.44 -50.58 -37.51
N LYS A 13 -19.72 -51.42 -38.51
CA LYS A 13 -20.14 -52.82 -38.31
C LYS A 13 -18.99 -53.77 -38.63
N LYS A 14 -18.92 -54.89 -37.90
CA LYS A 14 -17.92 -55.93 -38.13
C LYS A 14 -17.99 -56.44 -39.58
N GLY A 15 -16.86 -56.45 -40.29
CA GLY A 15 -16.76 -56.86 -41.68
C GLY A 15 -17.12 -55.79 -42.72
N GLN A 16 -17.41 -54.55 -42.30
CA GLN A 16 -17.67 -53.43 -43.20
C GLN A 16 -16.38 -52.93 -43.87
N GLN A 17 -16.44 -52.67 -45.18
CA GLN A 17 -15.38 -52.00 -45.92
C GLN A 17 -15.38 -50.49 -45.62
N LEU A 18 -14.24 -49.95 -45.19
CA LEU A 18 -14.09 -48.52 -44.87
C LEU A 18 -13.77 -47.73 -46.13
N LYS A 19 -14.47 -46.60 -46.33
CA LYS A 19 -14.14 -45.62 -47.37
C LYS A 19 -13.31 -44.49 -46.76
N SER A 20 -12.55 -43.76 -47.57
CA SER A 20 -11.84 -42.54 -47.14
C SER A 20 -12.79 -41.59 -46.39
N SER A 21 -14.00 -41.34 -46.93
CA SER A 21 -15.02 -40.53 -46.28
C SER A 21 -15.46 -41.02 -44.89
N SER A 22 -15.33 -42.32 -44.61
CA SER A 22 -15.66 -42.90 -43.30
C SER A 22 -14.59 -42.59 -42.25
N LEU A 23 -13.32 -42.52 -42.64
CA LEU A 23 -12.21 -42.17 -41.76
C LEU A 23 -12.10 -40.65 -41.58
N THR A 24 -12.21 -39.89 -42.67
CA THR A 24 -12.29 -38.42 -42.62
C THR A 24 -13.46 -37.97 -41.75
N GLY A 25 -14.59 -38.68 -41.80
CA GLY A 25 -15.74 -38.40 -40.93
C GLY A 25 -15.45 -38.51 -39.43
N ILE A 26 -14.56 -39.41 -38.99
CA ILE A 26 -14.14 -39.49 -37.58
C ILE A 26 -13.31 -38.26 -37.21
N VAL A 27 -12.34 -37.89 -38.06
CA VAL A 27 -11.43 -36.76 -37.83
C VAL A 27 -12.21 -35.45 -37.78
N THR A 28 -13.16 -35.27 -38.71
CA THR A 28 -14.05 -34.09 -38.73
C THR A 28 -14.93 -34.01 -37.49
N PHE A 29 -15.50 -35.13 -37.04
CA PHE A 29 -16.30 -35.17 -35.82
C PHE A 29 -15.46 -34.77 -34.59
N ALA A 30 -14.30 -35.40 -34.40
CA ALA A 30 -13.41 -35.09 -33.27
C ALA A 30 -12.92 -33.63 -33.30
N GLY A 31 -12.52 -33.12 -34.46
CA GLY A 31 -12.10 -31.73 -34.61
C GLY A 31 -13.22 -30.73 -34.32
N GLN A 32 -14.47 -31.06 -34.68
CA GLN A 32 -15.62 -30.20 -34.37
C GLN A 32 -15.94 -30.22 -32.86
N GLU A 33 -15.84 -31.37 -32.20
CA GLU A 33 -16.03 -31.46 -30.74
C GLU A 33 -14.97 -30.66 -29.98
N ASP A 34 -13.71 -30.69 -30.41
CA ASP A 34 -12.63 -29.88 -29.81
C ASP A 34 -12.88 -28.37 -29.98
N GLN A 35 -13.28 -27.95 -31.18
CA GLN A 35 -13.64 -26.57 -31.48
C GLN A 35 -14.83 -26.08 -30.65
N ASP A 36 -15.87 -26.92 -30.54
CA ASP A 36 -17.09 -26.62 -29.80
C ASP A 36 -16.82 -26.57 -28.30
N THR A 37 -15.95 -27.45 -27.80
CA THR A 37 -15.47 -27.44 -26.41
C THR A 37 -14.77 -26.11 -26.11
N ARG A 38 -13.81 -25.68 -26.93
CA ARG A 38 -13.11 -24.39 -26.72
C ARG A 38 -14.09 -23.21 -26.75
N THR A 39 -14.93 -23.13 -27.78
CA THR A 39 -15.86 -21.99 -27.93
C THR A 39 -16.92 -21.96 -26.83
N TYR A 40 -17.56 -23.08 -26.50
CA TYR A 40 -18.73 -23.10 -25.63
C TYR A 40 -18.42 -23.35 -24.15
N LEU A 41 -17.24 -23.88 -23.80
CA LEU A 41 -16.80 -24.05 -22.41
C LEU A 41 -15.76 -23.02 -21.98
N GLU A 42 -14.80 -22.66 -22.84
CA GLU A 42 -13.71 -21.73 -22.50
C GLU A 42 -14.00 -20.28 -22.97
N GLY A 43 -14.60 -20.14 -24.16
CA GLY A 43 -14.92 -18.87 -24.79
C GLY A 43 -14.19 -18.63 -26.11
N SER A 44 -14.42 -17.46 -26.70
CA SER A 44 -13.79 -17.00 -27.96
C SER A 44 -13.25 -15.59 -27.80
N GLY A 45 -12.26 -15.19 -28.58
CA GLY A 45 -11.55 -13.92 -28.47
C GLY A 45 -10.14 -14.11 -27.89
N ILE A 46 -9.51 -13.00 -27.49
CA ILE A 46 -8.15 -13.00 -26.93
C ILE A 46 -8.22 -13.30 -25.43
N PHE A 47 -7.60 -14.38 -24.98
CA PHE A 47 -7.58 -14.77 -23.55
C PHE A 47 -6.55 -13.95 -22.77
N TYR A 48 -5.35 -13.81 -23.33
CA TYR A 48 -4.27 -12.99 -22.79
C TYR A 48 -3.20 -12.75 -23.88
N GLY A 49 -2.37 -11.72 -23.69
CA GLY A 49 -1.23 -11.46 -24.56
C GLY A 49 -1.61 -11.15 -26.00
N LEU A 50 -0.78 -11.54 -26.98
CA LEU A 50 -0.94 -11.17 -28.40
C LEU A 50 -0.99 -9.64 -28.60
N ASP A 51 -0.23 -8.91 -27.78
CA ASP A 51 -0.08 -7.46 -27.91
C ASP A 51 0.83 -7.15 -29.09
N VAL A 52 0.44 -6.14 -29.86
CA VAL A 52 1.18 -5.69 -31.04
C VAL A 52 1.87 -4.38 -30.71
N VAL A 53 3.19 -4.33 -30.89
CA VAL A 53 3.99 -3.11 -30.81
C VAL A 53 4.49 -2.77 -32.20
N VAL A 54 4.04 -1.63 -32.72
CA VAL A 54 4.44 -1.12 -34.03
C VAL A 54 5.56 -0.10 -33.85
N ASP A 55 6.69 -0.32 -34.52
CA ASP A 55 7.76 0.67 -34.68
C ASP A 55 7.75 1.16 -36.13
N GLU A 56 7.11 2.32 -36.35
CA GLU A 56 6.95 2.93 -37.66
C GLU A 56 8.29 3.36 -38.28
N ALA A 57 9.27 3.73 -37.46
CA ALA A 57 10.57 4.21 -37.92
C ALA A 57 11.51 3.05 -38.29
N ALA A 58 11.49 1.98 -37.49
CA ALA A 58 12.28 0.78 -37.76
C ALA A 58 11.60 -0.18 -38.75
N GLY A 59 10.32 0.03 -39.08
CA GLY A 59 9.57 -0.86 -39.97
C GLY A 59 9.31 -2.24 -39.38
N THR A 60 9.08 -2.32 -38.07
CA THR A 60 8.89 -3.59 -37.37
C THR A 60 7.55 -3.68 -36.67
N VAL A 61 6.94 -4.86 -36.73
CA VAL A 61 5.73 -5.20 -35.97
C VAL A 61 6.07 -6.35 -35.04
N ARG A 62 6.02 -6.11 -33.73
CA ARG A 62 6.31 -7.13 -32.71
C ARG A 62 5.01 -7.68 -32.15
N LEU A 63 4.85 -9.00 -32.22
CA LEU A 63 3.73 -9.72 -31.64
C LEU A 63 4.19 -10.49 -30.40
N ARG A 64 3.69 -10.10 -29.24
CA ARG A 64 4.03 -10.72 -27.96
C ARG A 64 3.32 -12.07 -27.75
N PRO A 65 3.88 -12.98 -26.93
CA PRO A 65 3.23 -14.24 -26.56
C PRO A 65 1.80 -14.06 -26.08
N GLY A 66 0.95 -15.05 -26.31
CA GLY A 66 -0.45 -15.02 -25.91
C GLY A 66 -1.32 -16.08 -26.56
N THR A 67 -2.60 -16.07 -26.23
CA THR A 67 -3.56 -17.06 -26.69
C THR A 67 -4.89 -16.44 -27.07
N ALA A 68 -5.48 -16.89 -28.17
CA ALA A 68 -6.82 -16.52 -28.61
C ALA A 68 -7.56 -17.70 -29.23
N VAL A 69 -8.89 -17.65 -29.25
CA VAL A 69 -9.74 -18.65 -29.90
C VAL A 69 -10.73 -17.94 -30.83
N THR A 70 -10.84 -18.37 -32.08
CA THR A 70 -11.80 -17.78 -33.04
C THR A 70 -13.25 -18.17 -32.69
N SER A 71 -14.25 -17.53 -33.31
CA SER A 71 -15.67 -17.85 -33.01
C SER A 71 -16.08 -19.26 -33.43
N ASP A 72 -15.29 -19.91 -34.29
CA ASP A 72 -15.44 -21.30 -34.71
C ASP A 72 -14.47 -22.27 -34.01
N GLY A 73 -13.73 -21.83 -32.98
CA GLY A 73 -12.94 -22.71 -32.12
C GLY A 73 -11.50 -23.00 -32.56
N GLN A 74 -10.97 -22.26 -33.53
CA GLN A 74 -9.55 -22.35 -33.91
C GLN A 74 -8.69 -21.71 -32.81
N LEU A 75 -7.64 -22.41 -32.39
CA LEU A 75 -6.73 -21.95 -31.35
C LEU A 75 -5.54 -21.23 -31.96
N PHE A 76 -5.29 -20.00 -31.49
CA PHE A 76 -4.06 -19.27 -31.69
C PHE A 76 -3.27 -19.31 -30.39
N SER A 77 -2.10 -19.92 -30.41
CA SER A 77 -1.21 -19.99 -29.24
C SER A 77 0.19 -19.61 -29.67
N LEU A 78 0.73 -18.58 -29.03
CA LEU A 78 2.07 -18.07 -29.28
C LEU A 78 2.87 -18.10 -27.98
N GLU A 79 3.96 -18.87 -27.97
CA GLU A 79 4.83 -19.06 -26.80
C GLU A 79 5.94 -18.01 -26.71
N ASP A 80 6.50 -17.60 -27.85
CA ASP A 80 7.61 -16.65 -27.96
C ASP A 80 7.23 -15.39 -28.76
N GLU A 81 7.90 -14.27 -28.51
CA GLU A 81 7.70 -13.04 -29.29
C GLU A 81 8.14 -13.25 -30.75
N ILE A 82 7.31 -12.82 -31.70
CA ILE A 82 7.65 -12.79 -33.13
C ILE A 82 7.83 -11.35 -33.57
N ILE A 83 8.96 -11.08 -34.24
CA ILE A 83 9.26 -9.79 -34.86
C ILE A 83 9.07 -9.93 -36.37
N TYR A 84 8.14 -9.17 -36.92
CA TYR A 84 7.91 -9.06 -38.36
C TYR A 84 8.66 -7.85 -38.91
N ASN A 85 9.42 -8.07 -39.98
CA ASN A 85 10.26 -7.07 -40.63
C ASN A 85 9.88 -6.85 -42.09
N GLY A 86 8.84 -7.53 -42.61
CA GLY A 86 8.49 -7.45 -44.02
C GLY A 86 7.06 -7.88 -44.34
N ILE A 87 6.72 -7.87 -45.63
CA ILE A 87 5.45 -8.38 -46.16
C ILE A 87 5.77 -9.53 -47.13
N GLY A 88 5.24 -10.71 -46.83
CA GLY A 88 5.30 -11.87 -47.71
C GLY A 88 4.44 -11.68 -48.96
N LYS A 89 4.86 -12.26 -50.08
CA LYS A 89 4.09 -12.29 -51.34
C LYS A 89 4.00 -13.74 -51.85
N THR A 90 2.96 -14.02 -52.62
CA THR A 90 2.82 -15.30 -53.35
C THR A 90 3.94 -15.49 -54.38
N SER A 91 4.10 -16.70 -54.92
CA SER A 91 5.07 -17.00 -55.99
C SER A 91 4.87 -16.17 -57.27
N GLU A 92 3.68 -15.57 -57.45
CA GLU A 92 3.35 -14.64 -58.54
C GLU A 92 3.56 -13.16 -58.17
N GLY A 93 4.08 -12.87 -56.97
CA GLY A 93 4.32 -11.50 -56.47
C GLY A 93 3.07 -10.75 -55.98
N LYS A 94 1.94 -11.44 -55.82
CA LYS A 94 0.66 -10.86 -55.35
C LYS A 94 0.44 -11.05 -53.86
N ASP A 95 -0.44 -10.23 -53.29
CA ASP A 95 -0.99 -10.42 -51.94
C ASP A 95 -1.85 -11.69 -51.85
N PHE A 96 -2.16 -12.12 -50.63
CA PHE A 96 -2.85 -13.38 -50.37
C PHE A 96 -4.37 -13.17 -50.31
N ASP A 97 -5.14 -14.05 -50.94
CA ASP A 97 -6.60 -14.03 -50.88
C ASP A 97 -7.10 -15.05 -49.84
N VAL A 98 -7.83 -14.58 -48.83
CA VAL A 98 -8.28 -15.38 -47.69
C VAL A 98 -9.79 -15.24 -47.49
N PRO A 99 -10.54 -16.33 -47.27
CA PRO A 99 -11.97 -16.25 -47.01
C PRO A 99 -12.25 -15.72 -45.59
N LEU A 100 -12.92 -14.57 -45.49
CA LEU A 100 -13.37 -13.94 -44.24
C LEU A 100 -14.83 -13.49 -44.38
N LEU A 101 -15.70 -13.77 -43.39
CA LEU A 101 -17.10 -13.33 -43.38
C LEU A 101 -17.88 -13.65 -44.69
N ASP A 102 -17.72 -14.88 -45.19
CA ASP A 102 -18.33 -15.38 -46.45
C ASP A 102 -17.93 -14.60 -47.73
N ARG A 103 -16.90 -13.75 -47.67
CA ARG A 103 -16.31 -13.02 -48.79
C ARG A 103 -14.78 -13.22 -48.83
N THR A 104 -14.14 -12.93 -49.96
CA THR A 104 -12.68 -13.02 -50.10
C THR A 104 -12.03 -11.70 -49.72
N ALA A 105 -11.05 -11.73 -48.83
CA ALA A 105 -10.22 -10.61 -48.42
C ALA A 105 -8.81 -10.75 -49.01
N THR A 106 -8.31 -9.70 -49.65
CA THR A 106 -6.89 -9.62 -50.01
C THR A 106 -6.12 -9.05 -48.81
N VAL A 107 -5.17 -9.82 -48.29
CA VAL A 107 -4.40 -9.52 -47.08
C VAL A 107 -2.90 -9.49 -47.36
N MET A 108 -2.18 -8.63 -46.65
CA MET A 108 -0.72 -8.55 -46.69
C MET A 108 -0.16 -9.34 -45.50
N VAL A 109 0.29 -10.56 -45.74
CA VAL A 109 0.87 -11.44 -44.72
C VAL A 109 2.21 -10.86 -44.24
N LEU A 110 2.39 -10.75 -42.93
CA LEU A 110 3.61 -10.26 -42.34
C LEU A 110 4.69 -11.34 -42.37
N SER A 111 5.91 -10.94 -42.74
CA SER A 111 7.08 -11.82 -42.80
C SER A 111 8.09 -11.48 -41.70
N ASN A 112 8.75 -12.51 -41.16
CA ASN A 112 9.90 -12.35 -40.27
C ASN A 112 11.21 -12.01 -41.03
N THR A 113 11.21 -12.14 -42.36
CA THR A 113 12.30 -11.73 -43.24
C THR A 113 12.15 -10.25 -43.64
N ASN A 114 13.22 -9.64 -44.15
CA ASN A 114 13.20 -8.26 -44.66
C ASN A 114 12.59 -8.14 -46.07
N GLU A 115 11.83 -9.13 -46.52
CA GLU A 115 11.15 -9.12 -47.81
C GLU A 115 10.11 -7.99 -47.85
N ASN A 116 10.18 -7.13 -48.87
CA ASN A 116 9.31 -5.98 -49.02
C ASN A 116 9.27 -5.06 -47.77
N HIS A 117 10.40 -4.91 -47.06
CA HIS A 117 10.52 -4.09 -45.84
C HIS A 117 10.07 -2.63 -46.04
N ASN A 118 10.47 -1.98 -47.15
CA ASN A 118 10.05 -0.60 -47.45
C ASN A 118 8.53 -0.49 -47.66
N GLU A 119 7.90 -1.53 -48.21
CA GLU A 119 6.44 -1.58 -48.37
C GLU A 119 5.78 -1.68 -46.99
N LEU A 120 6.32 -2.47 -46.05
CA LEU A 120 5.85 -2.50 -44.67
C LEU A 120 5.94 -1.12 -44.01
N ILE A 121 7.09 -0.43 -44.09
CA ILE A 121 7.26 0.94 -43.57
C ILE A 121 6.23 1.90 -44.18
N TYR A 122 6.02 1.81 -45.50
CA TYR A 122 5.03 2.64 -46.19
C TYR A 122 3.61 2.42 -45.67
N ARG A 123 3.20 1.17 -45.38
CA ARG A 123 1.87 0.87 -44.80
C ARG A 123 1.74 1.29 -43.33
N LEU A 124 2.81 1.20 -42.55
CA LEU A 124 2.82 1.56 -41.13
C LEU A 124 2.85 3.08 -40.91
N SER A 125 3.78 3.78 -41.57
CA SER A 125 4.06 5.22 -41.37
C SER A 125 3.31 6.13 -42.35
N GLY A 126 2.86 5.59 -43.49
CA GLY A 126 2.31 6.35 -44.62
C GLY A 126 3.36 6.89 -45.59
N ASN A 127 4.66 6.83 -45.26
CA ASN A 127 5.74 7.38 -46.09
C ASN A 127 6.66 6.26 -46.59
N ASP A 128 7.03 6.29 -47.87
CA ASP A 128 7.91 5.28 -48.47
C ASP A 128 9.37 5.71 -48.32
N PRO A 129 10.20 5.01 -47.53
CA PRO A 129 11.60 5.37 -47.34
C PRO A 129 12.43 5.18 -48.60
N GLY A 130 11.99 4.33 -49.54
CA GLY A 130 12.67 4.06 -50.81
C GLY A 130 12.22 4.96 -51.97
N ASN A 131 11.08 5.66 -51.83
CA ASN A 131 10.56 6.56 -52.85
C ASN A 131 9.79 7.75 -52.22
N PRO A 132 10.47 8.85 -51.89
CA PRO A 132 9.86 10.02 -51.24
C PRO A 132 8.80 10.75 -52.08
N GLU A 133 8.74 10.51 -53.39
CA GLU A 133 7.75 11.10 -54.31
C GLU A 133 6.48 10.27 -54.44
N ARG A 134 6.43 9.08 -53.82
CA ARG A 134 5.22 8.25 -53.77
C ARG A 134 4.14 8.98 -52.96
N GLU A 135 2.90 9.00 -53.46
CA GLU A 135 1.77 9.54 -52.70
C GLU A 135 1.68 8.84 -51.34
N PRO A 136 1.54 9.57 -50.21
CA PRO A 136 1.47 8.93 -48.90
C PRO A 136 0.28 7.99 -48.79
N ASP A 137 0.49 6.79 -48.21
CA ASP A 137 -0.63 5.92 -47.90
C ASP A 137 -1.47 6.62 -46.84
N THR A 138 -2.79 6.72 -47.00
CA THR A 138 -3.72 7.23 -45.96
C THR A 138 -4.67 6.14 -45.45
N THR A 139 -4.47 4.90 -45.90
CA THR A 139 -5.33 3.78 -45.60
C THR A 139 -5.18 3.34 -44.15
N PRO A 140 -6.29 3.23 -43.39
CA PRO A 140 -6.30 2.57 -42.09
C PRO A 140 -6.22 1.05 -42.26
N TYR A 141 -5.36 0.40 -41.48
CA TYR A 141 -5.18 -1.06 -41.48
C TYR A 141 -5.53 -1.69 -40.14
N LEU A 142 -5.86 -2.98 -40.16
CA LEU A 142 -6.01 -3.82 -38.99
C LEU A 142 -4.94 -4.91 -39.04
N VAL A 143 -4.31 -5.18 -37.90
CA VAL A 143 -3.45 -6.34 -37.71
C VAL A 143 -4.32 -7.48 -37.22
N ILE A 144 -4.40 -8.55 -38.01
CA ILE A 144 -5.23 -9.73 -37.71
C ILE A 144 -4.36 -10.99 -37.69
N LEU A 145 -4.75 -11.97 -36.88
CA LEU A 145 -4.31 -13.36 -37.05
C LEU A 145 -5.34 -14.07 -37.92
N ILE A 146 -4.86 -14.87 -38.87
CA ILE A 146 -5.70 -15.67 -39.76
C ILE A 146 -5.22 -17.13 -39.77
N VAL A 147 -6.16 -18.05 -39.98
CA VAL A 147 -5.85 -19.45 -40.31
C VAL A 147 -5.87 -19.60 -41.83
N ARG A 148 -4.72 -19.96 -42.42
CA ARG A 148 -4.61 -20.37 -43.81
C ARG A 148 -4.55 -21.90 -43.88
N SER A 149 -5.21 -22.49 -44.87
CA SER A 149 -5.16 -23.93 -45.09
C SER A 149 -4.51 -24.24 -46.43
N ASP A 150 -3.37 -24.92 -46.41
CA ASP A 150 -2.69 -25.37 -47.61
C ASP A 150 -2.88 -26.88 -47.76
N GLU A 151 -3.34 -27.31 -48.94
CA GLU A 151 -3.41 -28.71 -49.33
C GLU A 151 -2.33 -28.98 -50.37
N SER A 152 -1.35 -29.81 -50.02
CA SER A 152 -0.36 -30.33 -50.96
C SER A 152 -0.67 -31.78 -51.27
N THR A 153 -0.36 -32.22 -52.49
CA THR A 153 -0.44 -33.63 -52.87
C THR A 153 0.90 -34.01 -53.46
N GLU A 154 1.58 -34.96 -52.82
CA GLU A 154 2.89 -35.45 -53.23
C GLU A 154 2.78 -36.89 -53.71
N ASP A 155 3.66 -37.30 -54.64
CA ASP A 155 3.71 -38.67 -55.12
C ASP A 155 4.20 -39.60 -54.00
N SER A 156 3.43 -40.64 -53.67
CA SER A 156 3.73 -41.61 -52.62
C SER A 156 4.02 -42.99 -53.20
N CYS A 157 5.13 -43.60 -52.78
CA CYS A 157 5.58 -44.92 -53.27
C CYS A 157 5.01 -46.11 -52.46
N LEU A 158 3.96 -45.90 -51.67
CA LEU A 158 3.29 -46.97 -50.92
C LEU A 158 2.44 -47.85 -51.87
N TYR A 159 2.59 -49.18 -51.77
CA TYR A 159 1.93 -50.14 -52.66
C TYR A 159 0.40 -50.02 -52.66
N GLY A 160 -0.19 -49.57 -53.78
CA GLY A 160 -1.63 -49.42 -54.00
C GLY A 160 -1.98 -48.79 -55.36
N TYR A 161 -3.28 -48.69 -55.70
CA TYR A 161 -3.77 -48.08 -56.95
C TYR A 161 -3.75 -46.52 -56.93
N GLU A 162 -3.43 -45.91 -55.79
CA GLU A 162 -3.30 -44.45 -55.62
C GLU A 162 -1.83 -44.12 -55.34
N ASN A 163 -1.19 -43.37 -56.24
CA ASN A 163 0.24 -43.05 -56.20
C ASN A 163 0.52 -41.68 -55.57
N SER A 164 -0.41 -41.12 -54.80
CA SER A 164 -0.34 -39.75 -54.31
C SER A 164 -0.90 -39.64 -52.89
N GLU A 165 -0.21 -38.92 -52.02
CA GLU A 165 -0.62 -38.62 -50.66
C GLU A 165 -0.93 -37.13 -50.52
N SER A 166 -2.14 -36.80 -50.09
CA SER A 166 -2.57 -35.43 -49.85
C SER A 166 -2.41 -35.06 -48.38
N LYS A 167 -1.71 -33.95 -48.10
CA LYS A 167 -1.53 -33.38 -46.77
C LYS A 167 -2.22 -32.03 -46.70
N LYS A 168 -3.02 -31.84 -45.64
CA LYS A 168 -3.61 -30.54 -45.30
C LYS A 168 -2.90 -29.96 -44.09
N THR A 169 -2.34 -28.76 -44.23
CA THR A 169 -1.68 -28.02 -43.13
C THR A 169 -2.48 -26.76 -42.83
N LEU A 170 -2.69 -26.48 -41.54
CA LEU A 170 -3.27 -25.22 -41.09
C LEU A 170 -2.13 -24.36 -40.53
N GLU A 171 -1.94 -23.18 -41.10
CA GLU A 171 -0.91 -22.22 -40.70
C GLU A 171 -1.59 -20.99 -40.10
N VAL A 172 -1.02 -20.46 -39.02
CA VAL A 172 -1.47 -19.22 -38.38
C VAL A 172 -0.52 -18.11 -38.81
N GLU A 173 -1.07 -17.08 -39.44
CA GLU A 173 -0.29 -15.97 -39.98
C GLU A 173 -0.83 -14.63 -39.47
N ALA A 174 0.07 -13.70 -39.15
CA ALA A 174 -0.28 -12.32 -38.90
C ALA A 174 -0.37 -11.57 -40.23
N ALA A 175 -1.41 -10.79 -40.45
CA ALA A 175 -1.61 -10.06 -41.70
C ALA A 175 -2.18 -8.66 -41.47
N LEU A 176 -1.88 -7.76 -42.40
CA LEU A 176 -2.52 -6.45 -42.52
C LEU A 176 -3.71 -6.55 -43.47
N ILE A 177 -4.86 -6.06 -43.03
CA ILE A 177 -6.07 -5.94 -43.84
C ILE A 177 -6.58 -4.49 -43.81
N PRO A 178 -7.03 -3.91 -44.93
CA PRO A 178 -7.65 -2.59 -44.93
C PRO A 178 -8.89 -2.55 -44.02
N LYS A 179 -9.02 -1.54 -43.15
CA LYS A 179 -10.20 -1.37 -42.27
C LYS A 179 -11.50 -1.33 -43.08
N SER A 180 -11.45 -0.78 -44.30
CA SER A 180 -12.59 -0.66 -45.22
C SER A 180 -13.19 -1.99 -45.66
N PHE A 181 -12.50 -3.11 -45.46
CA PHE A 181 -13.06 -4.43 -45.68
C PHE A 181 -14.25 -4.69 -44.74
N PHE A 182 -14.19 -4.21 -43.48
CA PHE A 182 -15.24 -4.37 -42.50
C PHE A 182 -16.17 -3.15 -42.48
N THR A 183 -17.48 -3.40 -42.44
CA THR A 183 -18.48 -2.36 -42.21
C THR A 183 -18.40 -1.85 -40.77
N GLN A 184 -18.84 -0.62 -40.52
CA GLN A 184 -18.83 -0.09 -39.15
C GLN A 184 -19.68 -0.95 -38.20
N ALA A 185 -20.80 -1.51 -38.64
CA ALA A 185 -21.60 -2.44 -37.84
C ALA A 185 -20.86 -3.75 -37.49
N GLU A 186 -20.01 -4.27 -38.38
CA GLU A 186 -19.17 -5.45 -38.11
C GLU A 186 -18.07 -5.13 -37.10
N LEU A 187 -17.49 -3.93 -37.18
CA LEU A 187 -16.47 -3.44 -36.26
C LEU A 187 -17.04 -3.09 -34.88
N ASP A 188 -18.19 -2.42 -34.83
CA ASP A 188 -18.91 -2.13 -33.59
C ASP A 188 -19.31 -3.43 -32.88
N ALA A 189 -19.60 -4.48 -33.67
CA ALA A 189 -19.81 -5.81 -33.15
C ALA A 189 -18.53 -6.51 -32.66
N TRP A 190 -17.32 -5.97 -32.81
CA TRP A 190 -16.13 -6.52 -32.15
C TRP A 190 -15.90 -5.95 -30.75
N PHE A 191 -16.50 -4.80 -30.48
CA PHE A 191 -16.40 -4.14 -29.20
C PHE A 191 -17.60 -4.47 -28.31
N ILE A 192 -17.31 -4.60 -27.02
CA ILE A 192 -18.30 -4.38 -25.98
C ILE A 192 -18.09 -2.91 -25.62
N ASN A 193 -18.82 -2.00 -26.29
CA ASN A 193 -18.76 -0.53 -26.21
C ASN A 193 -17.67 0.04 -25.29
N ASP A 194 -16.61 0.60 -25.88
CA ASP A 194 -15.63 1.45 -25.18
C ASP A 194 -16.40 2.58 -24.48
N ALA A 195 -16.47 2.52 -23.16
CA ALA A 195 -17.23 3.46 -22.37
C ALA A 195 -16.26 4.48 -21.76
N THR A 196 -15.55 5.21 -22.62
CA THR A 196 -14.67 6.31 -22.21
C THR A 196 -15.45 7.46 -21.54
N GLU A 197 -16.78 7.49 -21.67
CA GLU A 197 -17.70 8.41 -20.98
C GLU A 197 -18.52 7.73 -19.85
N ALA A 198 -18.26 6.46 -19.49
CA ALA A 198 -18.96 5.79 -18.39
C ALA A 198 -18.46 6.27 -17.03
N GLY A 199 -18.95 7.44 -16.62
CA GLY A 199 -18.73 8.02 -15.30
C GLY A 199 -19.32 9.42 -15.18
N ASP A 200 -19.43 10.15 -16.29
CA ASP A 200 -19.93 11.55 -16.30
C ASP A 200 -21.40 11.68 -15.86
N LYS A 201 -22.15 10.57 -15.88
CA LYS A 201 -23.57 10.51 -15.48
C LYS A 201 -23.78 9.78 -14.16
N ASP A 202 -22.71 9.43 -13.45
CA ASP A 202 -22.84 8.77 -12.16
C ASP A 202 -23.46 9.72 -11.13
N PRO A 203 -24.32 9.20 -10.24
CA PRO A 203 -25.01 10.04 -9.28
C PRO A 203 -24.02 10.44 -8.17
N VAL A 204 -24.06 11.72 -7.80
CA VAL A 204 -23.25 12.26 -6.70
C VAL A 204 -24.17 13.03 -5.76
N ILE A 205 -23.88 12.96 -4.47
CA ILE A 205 -24.48 13.81 -3.45
C ILE A 205 -23.38 14.65 -2.81
N ASN A 206 -23.61 15.97 -2.76
CA ASN A 206 -22.66 16.90 -2.18
C ASN A 206 -22.57 16.74 -0.65
N ARG A 207 -21.44 17.13 -0.09
CA ARG A 207 -21.27 17.21 1.37
C ARG A 207 -22.14 18.33 1.95
N PHE A 208 -22.62 18.15 3.17
CA PHE A 208 -23.27 19.24 3.91
C PHE A 208 -22.32 20.45 4.00
N GLY A 209 -22.86 21.66 3.82
CA GLY A 209 -22.08 22.90 3.75
C GLY A 209 -21.49 23.22 2.37
N TYR A 210 -21.78 22.41 1.33
CA TYR A 210 -21.36 22.70 -0.03
C TYR A 210 -21.99 24.00 -0.56
N THR A 211 -21.15 24.92 -1.04
CA THR A 211 -21.57 26.18 -1.67
C THR A 211 -20.91 26.34 -3.03
N ALA A 212 -21.72 26.63 -4.06
CA ALA A 212 -21.23 27.00 -5.38
C ALA A 212 -21.03 28.53 -5.43
N SER A 213 -19.83 29.00 -5.05
CA SER A 213 -19.50 30.43 -5.05
C SER A 213 -18.75 30.87 -6.31
N GLU A 214 -18.70 32.18 -6.59
CA GLU A 214 -17.94 32.74 -7.72
C GLU A 214 -16.43 32.42 -7.68
N GLY A 215 -15.88 32.10 -6.50
CA GLY A 215 -14.49 31.64 -6.30
C GLY A 215 -14.29 30.13 -6.48
N GLY A 216 -15.33 29.39 -6.87
CA GLY A 216 -15.34 27.94 -6.98
C GLY A 216 -16.11 27.23 -5.85
N PRO A 217 -16.36 25.92 -6.01
CA PRO A 217 -17.06 25.12 -5.01
C PRO A 217 -16.20 24.93 -3.74
N HIS A 218 -16.77 25.22 -2.57
CA HIS A 218 -16.11 25.00 -1.27
C HIS A 218 -17.11 24.56 -0.19
N ILE A 219 -16.61 24.23 1.00
CA ILE A 219 -17.43 23.90 2.18
C ILE A 219 -17.42 25.11 3.12
N SER A 220 -18.58 25.60 3.50
CA SER A 220 -18.74 26.66 4.50
C SER A 220 -19.81 26.29 5.52
N PHE A 221 -19.54 26.59 6.79
CA PHE A 221 -20.48 26.42 7.90
C PHE A 221 -21.00 27.74 8.47
N GLU A 222 -20.48 28.88 8.00
CA GLU A 222 -20.83 30.24 8.46
C GLU A 222 -22.36 30.48 8.51
N PRO A 223 -23.19 30.05 7.55
CA PRO A 223 -24.62 30.35 7.56
C PRO A 223 -25.43 29.56 8.61
N PHE A 224 -24.87 28.54 9.24
CA PHE A 224 -25.61 27.58 10.06
C PHE A 224 -25.71 27.98 11.53
N THR A 225 -26.31 29.13 11.80
CA THR A 225 -26.54 29.64 13.17
C THR A 225 -27.89 29.22 13.77
N SER A 226 -28.81 28.68 12.97
CA SER A 226 -30.15 28.26 13.41
C SER A 226 -30.56 26.93 12.81
N TRP A 227 -31.53 26.26 13.44
CA TRP A 227 -32.08 25.00 12.90
C TRP A 227 -32.66 25.18 11.51
N ALA A 228 -33.31 26.31 11.22
CA ALA A 228 -33.84 26.60 9.91
C ALA A 228 -32.72 26.56 8.85
N ALA A 229 -31.61 27.25 9.10
CA ALA A 229 -30.45 27.26 8.20
C ALA A 229 -29.83 25.86 8.03
N VAL A 230 -29.66 25.09 9.12
CA VAL A 230 -29.15 23.71 9.06
C VAL A 230 -30.08 22.82 8.23
N SER A 231 -31.38 22.92 8.47
CA SER A 231 -32.39 22.12 7.75
C SER A 231 -32.41 22.45 6.25
N THR A 232 -32.29 23.73 5.88
CA THR A 232 -32.15 24.16 4.48
C THR A 232 -30.86 23.67 3.85
N GLY A 233 -29.74 23.68 4.59
CA GLY A 233 -28.47 23.15 4.09
C GLY A 233 -28.55 21.67 3.70
N PHE A 234 -29.25 20.84 4.49
CA PHE A 234 -29.51 19.45 4.12
C PHE A 234 -30.51 19.32 2.97
N ASP A 235 -31.54 20.16 2.96
CA ASP A 235 -32.54 20.18 1.88
C ASP A 235 -31.91 20.45 0.51
N ASP A 236 -31.02 21.45 0.44
CA ASP A 236 -30.35 21.86 -0.79
C ASP A 236 -29.47 20.76 -1.39
N VAL A 237 -28.67 20.08 -0.55
CA VAL A 237 -27.82 18.97 -1.02
C VAL A 237 -28.64 17.76 -1.46
N CYS A 238 -29.77 17.47 -0.78
CA CYS A 238 -30.68 16.41 -1.18
C CYS A 238 -31.34 16.74 -2.52
N LYS A 239 -31.92 17.94 -2.65
CA LYS A 239 -32.58 18.43 -3.86
C LYS A 239 -31.67 18.41 -5.08
N ALA A 240 -30.38 18.75 -4.92
CA ALA A 240 -29.40 18.68 -6.00
C ALA A 240 -29.11 17.24 -6.47
N ALA A 241 -29.19 16.25 -5.58
CA ALA A 241 -28.88 14.84 -5.87
C ALA A 241 -30.05 14.08 -6.55
N GLU A 242 -31.31 14.48 -6.29
CA GLU A 242 -32.52 13.83 -6.82
C GLU A 242 -32.49 13.56 -8.34
N PRO A 243 -32.24 14.54 -9.23
CA PRO A 243 -32.23 14.31 -10.67
C PRO A 243 -31.05 13.42 -11.12
N LEU A 244 -29.92 13.49 -10.42
CA LEU A 244 -28.74 12.68 -10.72
C LEU A 244 -29.02 11.21 -10.40
N ILE A 245 -29.56 10.92 -9.21
CA ILE A 245 -29.94 9.58 -8.78
C ILE A 245 -30.98 8.98 -9.75
N GLY A 246 -32.06 9.71 -10.04
CA GLY A 246 -33.11 9.22 -10.94
C GLY A 246 -32.61 8.89 -12.34
N THR A 247 -31.80 9.77 -12.93
CA THR A 247 -31.24 9.58 -14.28
C THR A 247 -30.29 8.39 -14.33
N ALA A 248 -29.40 8.26 -13.34
CA ALA A 248 -28.43 7.17 -13.28
C ALA A 248 -29.11 5.80 -13.11
N PHE A 249 -30.06 5.69 -12.17
CA PHE A 249 -30.78 4.44 -11.90
C PHE A 249 -31.61 3.98 -13.11
N LYS A 250 -32.28 4.92 -13.77
CA LYS A 250 -33.01 4.65 -15.01
C LYS A 250 -32.07 4.11 -16.10
N SER A 251 -30.94 4.80 -16.31
CA SER A 251 -29.97 4.46 -17.36
C SER A 251 -29.34 3.08 -17.14
N VAL A 252 -28.92 2.76 -15.91
CA VAL A 252 -28.32 1.45 -15.61
C VAL A 252 -29.35 0.33 -15.72
N TYR A 253 -30.60 0.55 -15.32
CA TYR A 253 -31.65 -0.47 -15.47
C TYR A 253 -31.95 -0.77 -16.95
N GLU A 254 -32.07 0.27 -17.79
CA GLU A 254 -32.24 0.10 -19.24
C GLU A 254 -31.12 -0.71 -19.88
N LEU A 255 -29.88 -0.48 -19.44
CA LEU A 255 -28.70 -1.18 -19.96
C LEU A 255 -28.73 -2.68 -19.64
N VAL A 256 -29.27 -3.07 -18.48
CA VAL A 256 -29.12 -4.43 -17.93
C VAL A 256 -30.40 -5.26 -18.02
N LYS A 257 -31.57 -4.65 -18.23
CA LYS A 257 -32.88 -5.33 -18.13
C LYS A 257 -33.03 -6.52 -19.06
N GLU A 258 -32.66 -6.37 -20.34
CA GLU A 258 -32.74 -7.48 -21.31
C GLU A 258 -31.77 -8.60 -20.95
N LYS A 259 -30.58 -8.22 -20.49
CA LYS A 259 -29.48 -9.16 -20.25
C LYS A 259 -29.65 -9.94 -18.94
N LEU A 260 -30.25 -9.35 -17.92
CA LEU A 260 -30.53 -9.99 -16.63
C LEU A 260 -31.91 -10.65 -16.57
N GLY A 261 -32.75 -10.48 -17.59
CA GLY A 261 -34.12 -11.01 -17.64
C GLY A 261 -35.07 -10.29 -16.67
N LEU A 262 -34.92 -8.97 -16.53
CA LEU A 262 -35.72 -8.13 -15.63
C LEU A 262 -37.02 -7.67 -16.31
N ASP A 263 -37.90 -7.05 -15.53
CA ASP A 263 -39.16 -6.48 -16.03
C ASP A 263 -38.87 -5.44 -17.14
N PRO A 264 -39.56 -5.49 -18.30
CA PRO A 264 -39.40 -4.49 -19.36
C PRO A 264 -39.76 -3.07 -18.91
N VAL A 265 -40.66 -2.92 -17.92
CA VAL A 265 -41.02 -1.65 -17.31
C VAL A 265 -39.92 -1.23 -16.33
N ASN A 266 -39.42 -0.01 -16.47
CA ASN A 266 -38.37 0.51 -15.61
C ASN A 266 -38.96 0.97 -14.26
N PRO A 267 -38.57 0.36 -13.12
CA PRO A 267 -39.11 0.74 -11.82
C PRO A 267 -38.64 2.12 -11.36
N PHE A 268 -37.67 2.73 -12.03
CA PHE A 268 -37.07 4.01 -11.63
C PHE A 268 -37.60 5.20 -12.45
N ASP A 269 -38.60 5.00 -13.32
CA ASP A 269 -39.15 6.07 -14.17
C ASP A 269 -39.65 7.29 -13.38
N SER A 270 -40.23 7.07 -12.19
CA SER A 270 -40.72 8.13 -11.30
C SER A 270 -39.84 8.34 -10.06
N LEU A 271 -38.59 7.85 -10.06
CA LEU A 271 -37.73 7.91 -8.87
C LEU A 271 -37.47 9.35 -8.43
N THR A 272 -37.12 10.25 -9.36
CA THR A 272 -36.87 11.67 -9.05
C THR A 272 -38.07 12.32 -8.37
N GLU A 273 -39.28 12.10 -8.90
CA GLU A 273 -40.52 12.67 -8.36
C GLU A 273 -40.88 12.06 -6.99
N ASN A 274 -40.61 10.77 -6.80
CA ASN A 274 -40.84 10.09 -5.52
C ASN A 274 -39.90 10.62 -4.43
N LEU A 275 -38.61 10.82 -4.76
CA LEU A 275 -37.63 11.41 -3.84
C LEU A 275 -38.00 12.86 -3.51
N GLN A 276 -38.39 13.66 -4.51
CA GLN A 276 -38.86 15.03 -4.29
C GLN A 276 -40.05 15.09 -3.33
N LYS A 277 -41.07 14.23 -3.52
CA LYS A 277 -42.24 14.17 -2.62
C LYS A 277 -41.85 13.77 -1.20
N LEU A 278 -40.91 12.82 -1.06
CA LEU A 278 -40.39 12.39 0.24
C LEU A 278 -39.70 13.56 0.96
N ARG A 279 -38.81 14.27 0.27
CA ARG A 279 -38.10 15.45 0.77
C ARG A 279 -39.07 16.56 1.18
N GLU A 280 -40.03 16.89 0.32
CA GLU A 280 -41.07 17.89 0.62
C GLU A 280 -41.94 17.49 1.82
N GLY A 281 -42.24 16.20 1.97
CA GLY A 281 -42.94 15.65 3.13
C GLY A 281 -42.14 15.81 4.44
N VAL A 282 -40.83 15.59 4.40
CA VAL A 282 -39.92 15.84 5.52
C VAL A 282 -39.87 17.34 5.87
N GLY A 283 -39.78 18.21 4.87
CA GLY A 283 -39.83 19.66 5.04
C GLY A 283 -41.14 20.13 5.69
N ALA A 284 -42.28 19.62 5.24
CA ALA A 284 -43.60 19.95 5.80
C ALA A 284 -43.76 19.55 7.27
N ARG A 285 -42.99 18.55 7.75
CA ARG A 285 -42.93 18.09 9.14
C ARG A 285 -41.87 18.81 9.98
N GLY A 286 -41.36 19.96 9.52
CA GLY A 286 -40.39 20.79 10.25
C GLY A 286 -38.92 20.39 10.03
N GLY A 287 -38.64 19.52 9.05
CA GLY A 287 -37.29 19.21 8.59
C GLY A 287 -36.42 18.40 9.55
N ARG A 288 -36.92 18.01 10.73
CA ARG A 288 -36.15 17.25 11.74
C ARG A 288 -35.51 15.98 11.19
N GLN A 289 -36.09 15.41 10.13
CA GLN A 289 -35.62 14.16 9.53
C GLN A 289 -34.59 14.30 8.41
N TYR A 290 -34.21 15.53 8.04
CA TYR A 290 -33.26 15.77 6.95
C TYR A 290 -31.88 15.11 7.13
N PRO A 291 -31.25 15.07 8.32
CA PRO A 291 -29.96 14.40 8.48
C PRO A 291 -30.02 12.91 8.07
N TRP A 292 -31.08 12.18 8.45
CA TRP A 292 -31.25 10.79 8.04
C TRP A 292 -31.70 10.63 6.59
N LEU A 293 -32.43 11.61 6.04
CA LEU A 293 -32.78 11.63 4.62
C LEU A 293 -31.52 11.77 3.75
N TYR A 294 -30.59 12.62 4.18
CA TYR A 294 -29.28 12.78 3.57
C TYR A 294 -28.49 11.47 3.57
N ASP A 295 -28.44 10.77 4.71
CA ASP A 295 -27.81 9.44 4.79
C ASP A 295 -28.50 8.41 3.89
N TYR A 296 -29.82 8.44 3.77
CA TYR A 296 -30.56 7.58 2.84
C TYR A 296 -30.17 7.83 1.38
N TYR A 297 -29.99 9.09 0.97
CA TYR A 297 -29.55 9.42 -0.39
C TYR A 297 -28.11 8.97 -0.64
N ARG A 298 -27.23 9.06 0.37
CA ARG A 298 -25.88 8.49 0.31
C ARG A 298 -25.91 6.98 0.11
N ASP A 299 -26.84 6.28 0.76
CA ASP A 299 -27.00 4.84 0.57
C ASP A 299 -27.51 4.48 -0.83
N LEU A 300 -28.40 5.29 -1.44
CA LEU A 300 -28.78 5.12 -2.85
C LEU A 300 -27.58 5.26 -3.79
N VAL A 301 -26.77 6.32 -3.60
CA VAL A 301 -25.55 6.53 -4.40
C VAL A 301 -24.55 5.39 -4.20
N ALA A 302 -24.30 4.97 -2.96
CA ALA A 302 -23.37 3.89 -2.65
C ALA A 302 -23.84 2.54 -3.23
N THR A 303 -25.15 2.28 -3.26
CA THR A 303 -25.70 1.05 -3.86
C THR A 303 -25.51 1.03 -5.38
N TYR A 304 -25.66 2.18 -6.04
CA TYR A 304 -25.39 2.32 -7.48
C TYR A 304 -23.90 2.14 -7.77
N GLN A 305 -23.04 2.78 -7.00
CA GLN A 305 -21.58 2.66 -7.13
C GLN A 305 -21.13 1.20 -6.98
N GLU A 306 -21.66 0.46 -6.01
CA GLU A 306 -21.37 -0.97 -5.85
C GLU A 306 -21.85 -1.83 -7.03
N LEU A 307 -22.98 -1.46 -7.65
CA LEU A 307 -23.50 -2.14 -8.84
C LEU A 307 -22.59 -1.92 -10.06
N VAL A 308 -22.23 -0.66 -10.36
CA VAL A 308 -21.39 -0.34 -11.53
C VAL A 308 -19.94 -0.77 -11.36
N ALA A 309 -19.45 -0.88 -10.11
CA ALA A 309 -18.13 -1.43 -9.81
C ALA A 309 -18.08 -2.97 -9.91
N THR A 310 -19.22 -3.66 -9.96
CA THR A 310 -19.24 -5.08 -10.30
C THR A 310 -18.97 -5.23 -11.79
N ASP A 311 -18.11 -6.16 -12.20
CA ASP A 311 -17.76 -6.43 -13.61
C ASP A 311 -18.96 -7.03 -14.39
N LEU A 312 -20.00 -6.21 -14.54
CA LEU A 312 -21.23 -6.55 -15.24
C LEU A 312 -20.91 -6.98 -16.67
N PHE A 313 -19.86 -6.43 -17.28
CA PHE A 313 -19.51 -6.65 -18.67
C PHE A 313 -18.91 -8.02 -18.95
N SER A 314 -18.03 -8.54 -18.08
CA SER A 314 -17.57 -9.93 -18.18
C SER A 314 -18.72 -10.93 -18.06
N TYR A 315 -19.73 -10.63 -17.23
CA TYR A 315 -20.90 -11.51 -17.05
C TYR A 315 -21.95 -11.43 -18.17
N LEU A 316 -21.94 -10.34 -18.95
CA LEU A 316 -22.97 -10.06 -19.97
C LEU A 316 -22.47 -10.26 -21.41
N SER A 317 -21.27 -10.82 -21.58
CA SER A 317 -20.69 -11.21 -22.86
C SER A 317 -21.46 -12.39 -23.45
N LEU A 318 -22.22 -12.16 -24.52
CA LEU A 318 -22.90 -13.22 -25.26
C LEU A 318 -21.88 -14.00 -26.09
N MET A 319 -22.06 -15.32 -26.16
CA MET A 319 -21.30 -16.16 -27.10
C MET A 319 -21.52 -15.67 -28.54
N PRO A 320 -20.44 -15.33 -29.28
CA PRO A 320 -20.58 -14.92 -30.67
C PRO A 320 -21.11 -16.09 -31.50
N LYS A 321 -21.90 -15.79 -32.55
CA LYS A 321 -22.23 -16.80 -33.57
C LYS A 321 -20.94 -17.32 -34.21
N LYS A 322 -20.87 -18.61 -34.56
CA LYS A 322 -19.68 -19.21 -35.19
C LYS A 322 -19.18 -18.47 -36.44
N SER A 323 -20.08 -17.78 -37.15
CA SER A 323 -19.76 -16.99 -38.34
C SER A 323 -19.18 -15.59 -38.06
N ARG A 324 -19.18 -15.10 -36.80
CA ARG A 324 -18.83 -13.71 -36.48
C ARG A 324 -17.38 -13.37 -36.78
N PHE A 325 -16.45 -14.23 -36.42
CA PHE A 325 -15.03 -14.09 -36.71
C PHE A 325 -14.38 -15.46 -36.93
N ARG A 326 -14.89 -16.17 -37.95
CA ARG A 326 -14.45 -17.51 -38.32
C ARG A 326 -13.02 -17.48 -38.84
N GLY A 327 -12.10 -18.19 -38.19
CA GLY A 327 -10.72 -18.32 -38.65
C GLY A 327 -9.86 -17.04 -38.56
N TYR A 328 -10.32 -15.98 -37.89
CA TYR A 328 -9.52 -14.76 -37.69
C TYR A 328 -9.74 -14.09 -36.33
N ILE A 329 -8.75 -13.33 -35.86
CA ILE A 329 -8.81 -12.48 -34.66
C ILE A 329 -8.14 -11.14 -34.95
N ALA A 330 -8.81 -10.03 -34.61
CA ALA A 330 -8.22 -8.69 -34.73
C ALA A 330 -7.41 -8.32 -33.48
N LEU A 331 -6.14 -7.97 -33.67
CA LEU A 331 -5.18 -7.71 -32.60
C LEU A 331 -4.93 -6.23 -32.37
N HIS A 332 -4.87 -5.43 -33.43
CA HIS A 332 -4.49 -4.02 -33.35
C HIS A 332 -4.98 -3.24 -34.56
N SER A 333 -4.99 -1.91 -34.45
CA SER A 333 -5.33 -1.03 -35.56
C SER A 333 -4.25 0.01 -35.81
N ILE A 334 -4.00 0.26 -37.09
CA ILE A 334 -2.97 1.17 -37.58
C ILE A 334 -3.71 2.30 -38.30
N ARG A 335 -3.46 3.54 -37.85
CA ARG A 335 -3.94 4.77 -38.50
C ARG A 335 -5.47 4.89 -38.60
N THR A 336 -6.16 4.30 -37.64
CA THR A 336 -7.63 4.37 -37.46
C THR A 336 -8.03 5.52 -36.54
N MET A 337 -8.95 6.39 -36.98
CA MET A 337 -9.46 7.53 -36.22
C MET A 337 -10.97 7.43 -35.95
N SER A 338 -11.43 8.10 -34.90
CA SER A 338 -12.85 8.31 -34.58
C SER A 338 -13.57 9.16 -35.64
N LEU A 339 -14.91 9.06 -35.68
CA LEU A 339 -15.78 9.87 -36.55
C LEU A 339 -15.62 11.39 -36.30
N SER A 340 -15.23 11.79 -35.09
CA SER A 340 -14.90 13.18 -34.74
C SER A 340 -13.47 13.59 -35.14
N GLY A 341 -12.63 12.63 -35.55
CA GLY A 341 -11.23 12.84 -35.93
C GLY A 341 -10.27 13.12 -34.77
N GLN A 342 -10.74 13.07 -33.51
CA GLN A 342 -9.94 13.49 -32.34
C GLN A 342 -9.11 12.38 -31.70
N GLU A 343 -9.49 11.11 -31.86
CA GLU A 343 -8.88 9.98 -31.15
C GLU A 343 -8.57 8.78 -32.07
N LYS A 344 -7.46 8.10 -31.79
CA LYS A 344 -7.11 6.83 -32.45
C LYS A 344 -7.96 5.70 -31.86
N ILE A 345 -8.68 4.97 -32.70
CA ILE A 345 -9.49 3.81 -32.28
C ILE A 345 -8.68 2.53 -32.45
N ASN A 346 -8.59 1.69 -31.43
CA ASN A 346 -7.97 0.37 -31.52
C ASN A 346 -9.02 -0.75 -31.62
N TYR A 347 -9.27 -1.26 -32.84
CA TYR A 347 -10.14 -2.40 -33.14
C TYR A 347 -9.52 -3.74 -32.75
N ARG A 348 -9.25 -3.90 -31.45
CA ARG A 348 -8.77 -5.15 -30.85
C ARG A 348 -9.95 -5.95 -30.29
N MET A 349 -10.01 -7.24 -30.62
CA MET A 349 -11.07 -8.11 -30.10
C MET A 349 -10.87 -8.42 -28.61
N GLY A 350 -11.92 -8.24 -27.82
CA GLY A 350 -11.97 -8.67 -26.42
C GLY A 350 -12.26 -10.17 -26.26
N LEU A 351 -12.32 -10.61 -25.01
CA LEU A 351 -12.70 -11.97 -24.65
C LEU A 351 -14.23 -12.09 -24.50
N TYR A 352 -14.81 -13.09 -25.14
CA TYR A 352 -16.21 -13.47 -25.03
C TYR A 352 -16.29 -14.80 -24.28
N ARG A 353 -16.82 -14.80 -23.06
CA ARG A 353 -16.96 -16.01 -22.25
C ARG A 353 -18.40 -16.51 -22.20
N PRO A 354 -18.63 -17.83 -22.20
CA PRO A 354 -19.94 -18.36 -21.85
C PRO A 354 -20.22 -18.02 -20.37
N PRO A 355 -21.49 -17.82 -19.96
CA PRO A 355 -21.84 -17.48 -18.58
C PRO A 355 -21.35 -18.47 -17.49
N PHE A 356 -20.80 -19.63 -17.88
CA PHE A 356 -20.36 -20.71 -16.99
C PHE A 356 -18.83 -20.90 -16.92
N ALA A 357 -18.04 -20.18 -17.75
CA ALA A 357 -16.57 -20.33 -17.76
C ALA A 357 -15.89 -19.74 -16.52
N ASP A 358 -16.53 -18.77 -15.85
CA ASP A 358 -16.20 -18.46 -14.46
C ASP A 358 -16.86 -19.52 -13.58
N LEU A 359 -16.06 -20.45 -13.03
CA LEU A 359 -16.47 -21.53 -12.12
C LEU A 359 -17.15 -21.06 -10.81
N GLY A 360 -17.46 -19.77 -10.68
CA GLY A 360 -18.43 -19.28 -9.71
C GLY A 360 -19.83 -19.64 -10.19
N ILE A 361 -20.45 -20.65 -9.56
CA ILE A 361 -21.79 -21.20 -9.84
C ILE A 361 -22.88 -20.12 -10.09
N ASP A 362 -22.66 -18.86 -9.71
CA ASP A 362 -23.67 -17.80 -9.64
C ASP A 362 -23.13 -16.39 -10.07
N ALA A 363 -22.31 -16.33 -11.12
CA ALA A 363 -21.79 -15.09 -11.73
C ALA A 363 -22.84 -13.95 -11.90
N LEU A 364 -24.08 -14.32 -12.26
CA LEU A 364 -25.18 -13.39 -12.48
C LEU A 364 -26.02 -13.08 -11.22
N ASP A 365 -25.86 -13.84 -10.13
CA ASP A 365 -26.71 -13.66 -8.94
C ASP A 365 -26.31 -12.43 -8.14
N ARG A 366 -25.02 -12.10 -8.09
CA ARG A 366 -24.57 -10.86 -7.45
C ARG A 366 -25.16 -9.62 -8.15
N PRO A 367 -25.01 -9.43 -9.49
CA PRO A 367 -25.69 -8.37 -10.21
C PRO A 367 -27.21 -8.33 -10.00
N ARG A 368 -27.89 -9.50 -10.05
CA ARG A 368 -29.34 -9.57 -9.82
C ARG A 368 -29.72 -9.13 -8.41
N LEU A 369 -28.99 -9.59 -7.39
CA LEU A 369 -29.25 -9.25 -6.00
C LEU A 369 -28.99 -7.76 -5.73
N LEU A 370 -27.94 -7.18 -6.33
CA LEU A 370 -27.68 -5.74 -6.27
C LEU A 370 -28.79 -4.93 -6.92
N ILE A 371 -29.35 -5.38 -8.06
CA ILE A 371 -30.53 -4.75 -8.67
C ILE A 371 -31.77 -4.89 -7.77
N GLN A 372 -31.98 -6.03 -7.11
CA GLN A 372 -33.09 -6.17 -6.16
C GLN A 372 -32.92 -5.22 -4.97
N ARG A 373 -31.69 -5.07 -4.45
CA ARG A 373 -31.37 -4.08 -3.43
C ARG A 373 -31.65 -2.67 -3.93
N LEU A 374 -31.17 -2.31 -5.13
CA LEU A 374 -31.42 -1.02 -5.78
C LEU A 374 -32.93 -0.71 -5.84
N LYS A 375 -33.74 -1.68 -6.28
CA LYS A 375 -35.21 -1.57 -6.31
C LYS A 375 -35.81 -1.37 -4.92
N TYR A 376 -35.38 -2.18 -3.95
CA TYR A 376 -35.88 -2.09 -2.57
C TYR A 376 -35.54 -0.74 -1.93
N LEU A 377 -34.30 -0.27 -2.10
CA LEU A 377 -33.87 1.01 -1.52
C LEU A 377 -34.58 2.17 -2.20
N ALA A 378 -34.79 2.13 -3.52
CA ALA A 378 -35.45 3.21 -4.27
C ALA A 378 -36.96 3.34 -3.98
N ASP A 379 -37.61 2.28 -3.49
CA ASP A 379 -39.01 2.35 -3.08
C ASP A 379 -39.14 3.04 -1.71
N VAL A 380 -39.52 4.31 -1.75
CA VAL A 380 -39.70 5.16 -0.57
C VAL A 380 -40.68 4.58 0.45
N SER A 381 -41.59 3.69 0.05
CA SER A 381 -42.54 3.05 0.97
C SER A 381 -41.87 2.14 2.01
N HIS A 382 -40.66 1.66 1.73
CA HIS A 382 -39.83 0.88 2.65
C HIS A 382 -39.07 1.73 3.67
N THR A 383 -39.15 3.06 3.58
CA THR A 383 -38.52 3.99 4.54
C THR A 383 -39.49 4.41 5.65
N ARG A 384 -38.93 4.89 6.77
CA ARG A 384 -39.69 5.33 7.96
C ARG A 384 -39.95 6.83 8.02
N PHE A 385 -39.57 7.59 6.99
CA PHE A 385 -39.71 9.06 7.01
C PHE A 385 -41.17 9.53 7.10
N ASP A 386 -42.14 8.72 6.68
CA ASP A 386 -43.58 9.02 6.81
C ASP A 386 -44.22 8.46 8.09
N ASP A 387 -43.46 7.76 8.95
CA ASP A 387 -43.98 7.27 10.22
C ASP A 387 -44.13 8.44 11.21
N GLN A 388 -45.29 8.56 11.87
CA GLN A 388 -45.58 9.68 12.79
C GLN A 388 -44.64 9.77 14.00
N ASN A 389 -44.05 8.64 14.42
CA ASN A 389 -43.18 8.54 15.61
C ASN A 389 -41.73 8.16 15.23
N PHE A 390 -41.20 8.67 14.12
CA PHE A 390 -39.83 8.38 13.70
C PHE A 390 -38.89 9.57 14.01
N PRO A 391 -37.81 9.36 14.79
CA PRO A 391 -37.37 8.11 15.46
C PRO A 391 -38.08 7.83 16.80
N SER A 392 -38.38 6.56 17.12
CA SER A 392 -39.14 6.13 18.33
C SER A 392 -38.27 5.42 19.38
N PHE A 393 -36.95 5.63 19.35
CA PHE A 393 -36.02 4.84 20.15
C PHE A 393 -35.28 5.72 21.15
N GLY A 394 -34.99 5.18 22.33
CA GLY A 394 -33.93 5.74 23.17
C GLY A 394 -32.55 5.56 22.51
N VAL A 395 -31.54 6.23 23.04
CA VAL A 395 -30.18 6.20 22.48
C VAL A 395 -29.67 4.75 22.37
N ARG A 396 -29.20 4.37 21.18
CA ARG A 396 -28.62 3.05 20.88
C ARG A 396 -27.48 3.17 19.87
N PHE A 397 -26.56 2.20 19.92
CA PHE A 397 -25.45 2.07 18.97
C PHE A 397 -25.57 0.81 18.12
N THR A 398 -25.28 0.96 16.83
CA THR A 398 -25.17 -0.14 15.87
C THR A 398 -23.73 -0.18 15.32
N PRO A 399 -23.02 -1.32 15.42
CA PRO A 399 -21.67 -1.44 14.86
C PRO A 399 -21.72 -1.44 13.33
N ASP A 400 -20.80 -0.73 12.70
CA ASP A 400 -20.68 -0.60 11.24
C ASP A 400 -19.22 -0.78 10.80
N ALA A 401 -19.01 -1.38 9.63
CA ALA A 401 -17.68 -1.65 9.09
C ALA A 401 -16.91 -0.37 8.69
N GLY A 402 -17.60 0.75 8.49
CA GLY A 402 -17.01 2.03 8.11
C GLY A 402 -17.69 2.65 6.89
N ILE A 403 -17.76 3.98 6.86
CA ILE A 403 -18.38 4.74 5.75
C ILE A 403 -17.56 4.65 4.46
N ASN A 404 -16.27 4.31 4.55
CA ASN A 404 -15.38 4.03 3.42
C ASN A 404 -15.46 2.60 2.89
N LYS A 405 -16.38 1.77 3.39
CA LYS A 405 -16.61 0.39 2.92
C LYS A 405 -17.75 0.32 1.92
N LEU A 406 -17.82 -0.78 1.18
CA LEU A 406 -18.97 -1.07 0.31
C LEU A 406 -20.26 -1.10 1.13
N LEU A 407 -21.37 -0.68 0.52
CA LEU A 407 -22.66 -0.65 1.23
C LEU A 407 -23.06 -2.03 1.77
N SER A 408 -22.76 -3.10 1.03
CA SER A 408 -23.02 -4.48 1.48
C SER A 408 -22.27 -4.90 2.75
N GLU A 409 -21.18 -4.22 3.12
CA GLU A 409 -20.41 -4.49 4.35
C GLU A 409 -20.86 -3.61 5.53
N ARG A 410 -21.55 -2.51 5.24
CA ARG A 410 -22.08 -1.58 6.24
C ARG A 410 -23.30 -2.17 6.95
N ALA A 411 -23.63 -1.61 8.11
CA ALA A 411 -24.83 -1.97 8.86
C ALA A 411 -26.09 -1.51 8.11
N ILE A 412 -27.21 -2.23 8.27
CA ILE A 412 -28.50 -1.80 7.75
C ILE A 412 -28.99 -0.60 8.59
N PRO A 413 -29.23 0.58 7.98
CA PRO A 413 -29.70 1.74 8.73
C PRO A 413 -31.10 1.58 9.31
N PHE A 414 -31.35 2.23 10.45
CA PHE A 414 -32.60 2.13 11.20
C PHE A 414 -33.79 2.87 10.55
N TYR A 415 -33.56 3.68 9.52
CA TYR A 415 -34.59 4.37 8.75
C TYR A 415 -35.30 3.48 7.72
N TYR A 416 -34.90 2.22 7.58
CA TYR A 416 -35.63 1.21 6.80
C TYR A 416 -36.63 0.44 7.69
N LYS A 417 -37.85 0.22 7.19
CA LYS A 417 -38.96 -0.40 7.94
C LYS A 417 -38.73 -1.88 8.27
N ASN A 418 -38.21 -2.66 7.32
CA ASN A 418 -38.09 -4.12 7.46
C ASN A 418 -36.65 -4.60 7.20
N PRO A 419 -35.71 -4.36 8.15
CA PRO A 419 -34.31 -4.73 7.96
C PRO A 419 -34.09 -6.24 7.85
N SER A 420 -35.01 -7.06 8.40
CA SER A 420 -34.96 -8.52 8.26
C SER A 420 -35.19 -8.96 6.81
N GLU A 421 -36.18 -8.38 6.13
CA GLU A 421 -36.43 -8.62 4.71
C GLU A 421 -35.30 -8.06 3.85
N LEU A 422 -34.88 -6.82 4.10
CA LEU A 422 -33.78 -6.17 3.38
C LEU A 422 -32.46 -6.94 3.50
N SER A 423 -32.21 -7.64 4.62
CA SER A 423 -31.00 -8.45 4.81
C SER A 423 -30.81 -9.53 3.72
N ALA A 424 -31.89 -9.98 3.06
CA ALA A 424 -31.83 -10.94 1.97
C ALA A 424 -31.18 -10.35 0.69
N TYR A 425 -31.21 -9.03 0.54
CA TYR A 425 -30.65 -8.33 -0.62
C TYR A 425 -29.45 -7.45 -0.25
N TRP A 426 -29.10 -7.34 1.04
CA TRP A 426 -28.07 -6.41 1.50
C TRP A 426 -26.64 -6.82 1.09
N ASN A 427 -26.28 -8.09 1.30
CA ASN A 427 -24.95 -8.62 1.02
C ASN A 427 -25.03 -9.95 0.27
N ALA A 428 -24.55 -9.99 -0.98
CA ALA A 428 -24.66 -11.15 -1.85
C ALA A 428 -24.00 -12.42 -1.25
N ALA A 429 -22.82 -12.27 -0.63
CA ALA A 429 -22.11 -13.38 -0.03
C ALA A 429 -22.82 -13.91 1.23
N ALA A 430 -23.35 -13.02 2.07
CA ALA A 430 -24.10 -13.39 3.26
C ALA A 430 -25.42 -14.07 2.90
N THR A 431 -26.15 -13.58 1.88
CA THR A 431 -27.37 -14.22 1.37
C THR A 431 -27.09 -15.62 0.86
N ARG A 432 -26.06 -15.78 0.01
CA ARG A 432 -25.66 -17.07 -0.54
C ARG A 432 -25.32 -18.08 0.54
N ASN A 433 -24.55 -17.66 1.54
CA ASN A 433 -24.13 -18.52 2.65
C ASN A 433 -25.21 -18.68 3.73
N ARG A 434 -26.42 -18.10 3.55
CA ARG A 434 -27.51 -18.07 4.54
C ARG A 434 -27.07 -17.51 5.90
N ARG A 435 -26.19 -16.50 5.87
CA ARG A 435 -25.60 -15.80 7.00
C ARG A 435 -26.09 -14.36 7.14
N THR A 436 -27.21 -14.00 6.52
CA THR A 436 -27.79 -12.64 6.59
C THR A 436 -28.11 -12.21 8.02
N PHE A 437 -28.37 -13.16 8.92
CA PHE A 437 -28.62 -12.89 10.34
C PHE A 437 -27.43 -12.29 11.10
N ASN A 438 -26.21 -12.33 10.52
CA ASN A 438 -24.98 -11.73 11.06
C ASN A 438 -24.78 -10.27 10.61
N ILE A 439 -25.67 -9.72 9.78
CA ILE A 439 -25.58 -8.32 9.34
C ILE A 439 -26.04 -7.41 10.49
N PRO A 440 -25.24 -6.41 10.90
CA PRO A 440 -25.64 -5.42 11.90
C PRO A 440 -26.83 -4.57 11.44
N GLY A 441 -27.62 -4.05 12.38
CA GLY A 441 -28.77 -3.19 12.11
C GLY A 441 -30.11 -3.92 11.96
N ILE A 442 -30.14 -5.26 12.06
CA ILE A 442 -31.38 -6.04 12.00
C ILE A 442 -32.19 -5.93 13.30
N THR A 443 -31.54 -6.01 14.46
CA THR A 443 -32.17 -5.90 15.79
C THR A 443 -31.19 -5.36 16.82
N ASP A 444 -31.65 -4.52 17.73
CA ASP A 444 -30.83 -3.92 18.79
C ASP A 444 -30.12 -4.95 19.68
N ASP A 445 -30.80 -6.06 20.02
CA ASP A 445 -30.22 -7.14 20.84
C ASP A 445 -29.00 -7.80 20.17
N LYS A 446 -29.01 -7.90 18.84
CA LYS A 446 -27.86 -8.43 18.07
C LYS A 446 -26.74 -7.40 17.98
N ASP A 447 -27.08 -6.15 17.71
CA ASP A 447 -26.10 -5.06 17.64
C ASP A 447 -25.34 -4.94 18.96
N ARG A 448 -26.04 -5.01 20.09
CA ARG A 448 -25.41 -5.04 21.41
C ARG A 448 -24.51 -6.27 21.60
N LYS A 449 -24.93 -7.46 21.12
CA LYS A 449 -24.09 -8.67 21.17
C LYS A 449 -22.84 -8.55 20.30
N PHE A 450 -22.92 -7.93 19.13
CA PHE A 450 -21.75 -7.71 18.27
C PHE A 450 -20.73 -6.80 18.96
N LEU A 451 -21.18 -5.68 19.53
CA LEU A 451 -20.32 -4.75 20.28
C LEU A 451 -19.67 -5.39 21.51
N LEU A 452 -20.36 -6.32 22.18
CA LEU A 452 -19.80 -7.06 23.32
C LEU A 452 -18.87 -8.22 22.92
N ALA A 453 -19.05 -8.80 21.73
CA ALA A 453 -18.31 -10.00 21.31
C ALA A 453 -16.98 -9.67 20.64
N ASN A 454 -16.96 -8.70 19.73
CA ASN A 454 -15.75 -8.30 19.00
C ASN A 454 -15.93 -6.92 18.36
N MET A 455 -15.11 -5.95 18.78
CA MET A 455 -15.11 -4.58 18.24
C MET A 455 -14.07 -4.36 17.12
N ASP A 456 -13.13 -5.28 16.91
CA ASP A 456 -12.07 -5.12 15.91
C ASP A 456 -12.58 -5.27 14.47
N GLY A 457 -13.77 -5.86 14.29
CA GLY A 457 -14.45 -5.94 13.00
C GLY A 457 -15.24 -4.67 12.62
N TYR A 458 -15.26 -3.65 13.47
CA TYR A 458 -16.09 -2.45 13.30
C TYR A 458 -15.30 -1.17 13.54
N ASP A 459 -15.22 -0.34 12.51
CA ASP A 459 -14.49 0.94 12.53
C ASP A 459 -15.42 2.15 12.75
N PHE A 460 -16.74 1.93 12.80
CA PHE A 460 -17.72 2.99 12.96
C PHE A 460 -18.88 2.59 13.86
N PHE A 461 -19.37 3.54 14.67
CA PHE A 461 -20.49 3.36 15.59
C PHE A 461 -21.65 4.26 15.19
N ARG A 462 -22.67 3.68 14.56
CA ARG A 462 -23.89 4.42 14.21
C ARG A 462 -24.72 4.68 15.45
N ILE A 463 -25.28 5.88 15.55
CA ILE A 463 -26.13 6.29 16.66
C ILE A 463 -27.56 6.53 16.18
N LYS A 464 -28.53 6.15 17.01
CA LYS A 464 -29.96 6.42 16.77
C LYS A 464 -30.66 6.79 18.07
N GLY A 465 -31.74 7.56 17.97
CA GLY A 465 -32.56 7.94 19.12
C GLY A 465 -31.97 9.05 19.99
N HIS A 466 -30.97 9.77 19.50
CA HIS A 466 -30.31 10.89 20.20
C HIS A 466 -30.91 12.26 19.86
N THR A 467 -31.67 12.39 18.79
CA THR A 467 -32.28 13.65 18.36
C THR A 467 -33.69 13.83 18.88
N GLY A 468 -34.08 15.09 19.14
CA GLY A 468 -35.41 15.46 19.62
C GLY A 468 -35.59 15.38 21.14
N GLU A 469 -34.56 14.93 21.85
CA GLU A 469 -34.51 14.86 23.31
C GLU A 469 -33.61 15.97 23.89
N THR A 470 -33.73 16.22 25.19
CA THR A 470 -32.90 17.22 25.88
C THR A 470 -31.42 16.83 25.89
N VAL A 471 -30.54 17.83 25.80
CA VAL A 471 -29.09 17.64 25.69
C VAL A 471 -28.51 16.83 26.86
N GLN A 472 -28.94 17.12 28.08
CA GLN A 472 -28.40 16.47 29.28
C GLN A 472 -28.75 14.98 29.33
N ILE A 473 -30.03 14.64 29.14
CA ILE A 473 -30.51 13.25 29.13
C ILE A 473 -29.80 12.45 28.02
N THR A 474 -29.65 13.06 26.85
CA THR A 474 -29.00 12.43 25.70
C THR A 474 -27.52 12.21 25.93
N GLN A 475 -26.81 13.22 26.43
CA GLN A 475 -25.38 13.14 26.73
C GLN A 475 -25.08 12.08 27.79
N ASP A 476 -25.89 12.03 28.85
CA ASP A 476 -25.75 11.03 29.92
C ASP A 476 -26.02 9.62 29.39
N ALA A 477 -27.08 9.43 28.60
CA ALA A 477 -27.38 8.15 27.97
C ALA A 477 -26.24 7.66 27.03
N ILE A 478 -25.65 8.56 26.25
CA ILE A 478 -24.51 8.23 25.39
C ILE A 478 -23.28 7.90 26.24
N ALA A 479 -22.98 8.69 27.26
CA ALA A 479 -21.84 8.48 28.14
C ALA A 479 -21.94 7.15 28.90
N ASP A 480 -23.15 6.78 29.34
CA ASP A 480 -23.43 5.51 29.99
C ASP A 480 -23.25 4.33 29.04
N LEU A 481 -23.80 4.39 27.83
CA LEU A 481 -23.60 3.35 26.81
C LEU A 481 -22.14 3.21 26.40
N ARG A 482 -21.44 4.34 26.24
CA ARG A 482 -20.00 4.36 25.94
C ARG A 482 -19.20 3.66 27.03
N ARG A 483 -19.55 3.90 28.30
CA ARG A 483 -18.90 3.26 29.46
C ARG A 483 -19.24 1.78 29.57
N ASP A 484 -20.51 1.40 29.39
CA ASP A 484 -21.00 0.02 29.46
C ASP A 484 -20.42 -0.86 28.34
N LEU A 485 -20.35 -0.32 27.11
CA LEU A 485 -19.88 -1.04 25.93
C LEU A 485 -18.39 -0.80 25.63
N HIS A 486 -17.69 -0.01 26.44
CA HIS A 486 -16.27 0.34 26.27
C HIS A 486 -15.94 0.93 24.88
N LEU A 487 -16.79 1.81 24.35
CA LEU A 487 -16.65 2.35 23.01
C LEU A 487 -15.57 3.48 22.95
N PRO A 488 -14.60 3.40 22.03
CA PRO A 488 -13.43 4.30 22.01
C PRO A 488 -13.70 5.56 21.15
N PHE A 489 -14.58 6.45 21.59
CA PHE A 489 -14.80 7.76 20.98
C PHE A 489 -15.04 8.82 22.05
N ASP A 490 -14.97 10.11 21.70
CA ASP A 490 -15.35 11.18 22.63
C ASP A 490 -16.63 11.93 22.21
N ILE A 491 -17.23 12.70 23.12
CA ILE A 491 -18.48 13.43 22.88
C ILE A 491 -18.23 14.92 23.08
N LYS A 492 -18.61 15.73 22.09
CA LYS A 492 -18.60 17.18 22.15
C LYS A 492 -20.00 17.71 21.91
N VAL A 493 -20.43 18.68 22.71
CA VAL A 493 -21.71 19.37 22.55
C VAL A 493 -21.43 20.77 22.02
N VAL A 494 -22.18 21.15 20.98
CA VAL A 494 -22.15 22.48 20.36
C VAL A 494 -23.58 22.98 20.14
N TYR A 495 -23.74 24.29 20.03
CA TYR A 495 -25.01 24.98 20.07
C TYR A 495 -25.21 25.83 18.81
N LEU A 496 -26.46 25.92 18.36
CA LEU A 496 -26.92 26.85 17.35
C LEU A 496 -27.34 28.16 18.04
N GLY A 497 -26.82 29.28 17.55
CA GLY A 497 -27.14 30.61 18.03
C GLY A 497 -26.04 31.62 17.68
N ASP A 498 -26.18 32.81 18.26
CA ASP A 498 -25.21 33.89 18.18
C ASP A 498 -24.50 34.09 19.54
N ASP A 499 -23.56 35.03 19.61
CA ASP A 499 -22.79 35.30 20.83
C ASP A 499 -23.67 35.62 22.05
N GLU A 500 -24.80 36.32 21.85
CA GLU A 500 -25.73 36.68 22.92
C GLU A 500 -26.46 35.46 23.51
N ASP A 501 -26.74 34.43 22.70
CA ASP A 501 -27.39 33.20 23.15
C ASP A 501 -26.50 32.39 24.10
N MET A 502 -25.18 32.60 24.02
CA MET A 502 -24.19 31.86 24.79
C MET A 502 -23.88 32.52 26.14
N ASP A 503 -24.26 33.77 26.35
CA ASP A 503 -23.90 34.52 27.55
C ASP A 503 -24.38 33.87 28.85
N GLN A 504 -25.57 33.25 28.85
CA GLN A 504 -26.09 32.54 30.03
C GLN A 504 -25.31 31.23 30.28
N LEU A 505 -25.11 30.42 29.23
CA LEU A 505 -24.35 29.17 29.32
C LEU A 505 -22.90 29.41 29.76
N ILE A 506 -22.27 30.47 29.24
CA ILE A 506 -20.91 30.86 29.61
C ILE A 506 -20.88 31.26 31.08
N ARG A 507 -21.84 32.09 31.55
CA ARG A 507 -21.94 32.45 32.98
C ARG A 507 -22.04 31.23 33.89
N GLU A 508 -22.84 30.24 33.52
CA GLU A 508 -22.99 28.98 34.25
C GLU A 508 -21.71 28.14 34.23
N ARG A 509 -20.97 28.16 33.11
CA ARG A 509 -19.69 27.45 32.94
C ARG A 509 -18.46 28.22 33.39
N SER A 510 -18.59 29.50 33.80
CA SER A 510 -17.45 30.30 34.28
C SER A 510 -16.79 29.73 35.53
N ALA A 511 -17.43 28.80 36.24
CA ALA A 511 -16.83 28.02 37.31
C ALA A 511 -15.70 27.07 36.82
N GLU A 512 -15.66 26.73 35.52
CA GLU A 512 -14.58 25.96 34.90
C GLU A 512 -13.24 26.72 34.94
N PHE A 513 -13.27 28.05 35.03
CA PHE A 513 -12.10 28.91 35.19
C PHE A 513 -11.61 28.95 36.66
N SER A 514 -11.31 27.76 37.21
CA SER A 514 -10.94 27.60 38.62
C SER A 514 -9.70 28.40 39.03
N ASP A 515 -8.74 28.57 38.13
CA ASP A 515 -7.53 29.38 38.32
C ASP A 515 -7.84 30.88 38.39
N LEU A 516 -8.62 31.40 37.43
CA LEU A 516 -9.09 32.79 37.43
C LEU A 516 -9.96 33.10 38.65
N THR A 517 -10.79 32.13 39.06
CA THR A 517 -11.63 32.23 40.25
C THR A 517 -10.78 32.43 41.51
N VAL A 518 -9.71 31.63 41.68
CA VAL A 518 -8.78 31.74 42.80
C VAL A 518 -8.02 33.07 42.77
N ILE A 519 -7.61 33.54 41.60
CA ILE A 519 -6.93 34.84 41.44
C ILE A 519 -7.87 35.98 41.85
N LEU A 520 -9.12 35.96 41.37
CA LEU A 520 -10.11 36.98 41.70
C LEU A 520 -10.42 36.99 43.21
N GLU A 521 -10.64 35.81 43.80
CA GLU A 521 -10.88 35.66 45.24
C GLU A 521 -9.71 36.19 46.07
N LYS A 522 -8.46 35.95 45.64
CA LYS A 522 -7.27 36.53 46.27
C LYS A 522 -7.28 38.06 46.20
N ILE A 523 -7.54 38.65 45.03
CA ILE A 523 -7.57 40.11 44.86
C ILE A 523 -8.66 40.73 45.74
N VAL A 524 -9.85 40.12 45.82
CA VAL A 524 -10.95 40.58 46.68
C VAL A 524 -10.57 40.47 48.17
N ASN A 525 -9.91 39.40 48.59
CA ASN A 525 -9.41 39.27 49.96
C ASN A 525 -8.35 40.31 50.30
N ASP A 526 -7.45 40.65 49.36
CA ASP A 526 -6.47 41.71 49.52
C ASP A 526 -7.16 43.08 49.70
N ILE A 527 -8.21 43.36 48.91
CA ILE A 527 -9.06 44.55 49.06
C ILE A 527 -9.68 44.62 50.47
N ARG A 528 -10.25 43.50 50.95
CA ARG A 528 -10.88 43.41 52.28
C ARG A 528 -9.88 43.56 53.43
N CYS A 529 -8.69 43.00 53.28
CA CYS A 529 -7.62 43.05 54.30
C CYS A 529 -6.96 44.43 54.38
N ALA A 530 -6.84 45.13 53.24
CA ALA A 530 -6.18 46.43 53.19
C ALA A 530 -6.98 47.51 53.95
N ARG A 531 -8.32 47.50 53.92
CA ARG A 531 -9.23 48.51 54.52
C ARG A 531 -8.87 50.00 54.21
N THR A 532 -7.89 50.25 53.36
CA THR A 532 -7.28 51.56 53.11
C THR A 532 -7.83 52.25 51.87
N CYS A 533 -8.42 51.49 50.93
CA CYS A 533 -9.03 52.05 49.72
C CYS A 533 -10.40 52.68 50.00
N SER A 534 -11.41 51.91 50.43
CA SER A 534 -12.73 52.40 50.83
C SER A 534 -13.56 51.25 51.41
N ASP A 535 -14.49 51.55 52.31
CA ASP A 535 -15.46 50.58 52.84
C ASP A 535 -16.47 50.10 51.77
N ASN A 536 -16.68 50.90 50.71
CA ASN A 536 -17.65 50.60 49.64
C ASN A 536 -16.98 50.12 48.33
N PHE A 537 -15.66 49.86 48.32
CA PHE A 537 -14.93 49.57 47.09
C PHE A 537 -15.45 48.31 46.36
N GLU A 538 -15.80 47.27 47.12
CA GLU A 538 -16.34 46.02 46.60
C GLU A 538 -17.72 46.21 45.94
N GLU A 539 -18.60 46.99 46.58
CA GLU A 539 -19.93 47.31 46.06
C GLU A 539 -19.86 48.18 44.79
N VAL A 540 -18.86 49.06 44.66
CA VAL A 540 -18.66 49.85 43.44
C VAL A 540 -18.16 48.99 42.27
N ILE A 541 -17.38 47.94 42.54
CA ILE A 541 -16.85 47.04 41.49
C ILE A 541 -17.90 46.05 41.01
N PHE A 542 -18.57 45.35 41.94
CA PHE A 542 -19.46 44.24 41.61
C PHE A 542 -20.95 44.58 41.69
N GLY A 543 -21.31 45.76 42.23
CA GLY A 543 -22.71 46.15 42.49
C GLY A 543 -23.37 45.40 43.65
N ARG A 544 -22.63 44.47 44.29
CA ARG A 544 -23.03 43.64 45.44
C ARG A 544 -21.76 43.09 46.12
N GLU A 545 -21.92 42.44 47.27
CA GLU A 545 -20.83 41.68 47.87
C GLU A 545 -20.38 40.52 46.96
N PHE A 546 -19.08 40.25 46.95
CA PHE A 546 -18.48 39.15 46.22
C PHE A 546 -19.03 37.81 46.71
N ASP A 547 -19.65 37.08 45.79
CA ASP A 547 -20.17 35.74 46.02
C ASP A 547 -19.50 34.75 45.09
N ARG A 548 -18.74 33.83 45.69
CA ARG A 548 -18.06 32.76 44.98
C ARG A 548 -19.03 31.81 44.27
N ASN A 549 -20.25 31.64 44.79
CA ASN A 549 -21.26 30.79 44.16
C ASN A 549 -21.87 31.42 42.90
N ALA A 550 -21.64 32.72 42.68
CA ALA A 550 -22.07 33.48 41.52
C ALA A 550 -20.88 34.06 40.75
N ILE A 551 -19.79 33.27 40.61
CA ILE A 551 -18.53 33.75 40.03
C ILE A 551 -18.67 34.25 38.58
N GLY A 552 -19.57 33.65 37.79
CA GLY A 552 -19.85 34.11 36.42
C GLY A 552 -20.35 35.54 36.38
N ASP A 553 -21.27 35.90 37.28
CA ASP A 553 -21.75 37.28 37.41
C ASP A 553 -20.65 38.22 37.90
N MET A 554 -19.74 37.75 38.75
CA MET A 554 -18.59 38.56 39.21
C MET A 554 -17.68 38.94 38.04
N PHE A 555 -17.39 38.00 37.14
CA PHE A 555 -16.61 38.29 35.94
C PHE A 555 -17.35 39.23 34.98
N GLU A 556 -18.65 39.03 34.76
CA GLU A 556 -19.46 39.93 33.92
C GLU A 556 -19.56 41.34 34.50
N ALA A 557 -19.56 41.50 35.83
CA ALA A 557 -19.48 42.80 36.47
C ALA A 557 -18.15 43.51 36.17
N LEU A 558 -17.02 42.79 36.11
CA LEU A 558 -15.74 43.36 35.68
C LEU A 558 -15.78 43.81 34.20
N VAL A 559 -16.37 43.00 33.32
CA VAL A 559 -16.56 43.37 31.91
C VAL A 559 -17.44 44.61 31.79
N THR A 560 -18.47 44.75 32.63
CA THR A 560 -19.34 45.93 32.67
C THR A 560 -18.61 47.16 33.20
N LEU A 561 -17.73 46.99 34.20
CA LEU A 561 -16.96 48.06 34.80
C LEU A 561 -15.91 48.64 33.84
N PHE A 562 -15.12 47.78 33.19
CA PHE A 562 -14.02 48.19 32.31
C PHE A 562 -14.44 48.39 30.85
N GLY A 563 -15.46 47.68 30.38
CA GLY A 563 -15.81 47.57 28.96
C GLY A 563 -15.09 46.40 28.28
N LYS A 564 -15.50 46.05 27.05
CA LYS A 564 -14.83 45.01 26.25
C LYS A 564 -13.41 45.48 25.85
N PRO A 565 -12.33 44.78 26.24
CA PRO A 565 -10.97 45.10 25.83
C PRO A 565 -10.79 45.07 24.29
N PRO A 566 -9.82 45.83 23.73
CA PRO A 566 -8.87 46.69 24.42
C PRO A 566 -9.48 48.04 24.81
N VAL A 567 -9.18 48.52 26.02
CA VAL A 567 -9.59 49.84 26.52
C VAL A 567 -8.38 50.64 26.98
N ASP A 568 -8.48 51.97 26.92
CA ASP A 568 -7.48 52.88 27.51
C ASP A 568 -7.54 52.77 29.04
N LEU A 569 -6.70 51.89 29.58
CA LEU A 569 -6.71 51.49 30.98
C LEU A 569 -6.45 52.67 31.93
N GLU A 570 -5.53 53.56 31.56
CA GLU A 570 -5.18 54.75 32.34
C GLU A 570 -6.37 55.67 32.52
N LYS A 571 -7.05 55.96 31.41
CA LYS A 571 -8.25 56.80 31.40
C LYS A 571 -9.38 56.15 32.20
N LYS A 572 -9.57 54.83 32.07
CA LYS A 572 -10.64 54.10 32.76
C LYS A 572 -10.40 54.00 34.26
N ILE A 573 -9.15 53.75 34.69
CA ILE A 573 -8.77 53.76 36.10
C ILE A 573 -8.98 55.16 36.71
N ALA A 574 -8.56 56.22 36.00
CA ALA A 574 -8.74 57.59 36.47
C ALA A 574 -10.22 57.97 36.64
N GLU A 575 -11.08 57.50 35.74
CA GLU A 575 -12.54 57.67 35.82
C GLU A 575 -13.13 56.94 37.04
N ILE A 576 -12.79 55.66 37.22
CA ILE A 576 -13.33 54.84 38.32
C ILE A 576 -12.83 55.37 39.67
N CYS A 577 -11.53 55.64 39.83
CA CYS A 577 -10.97 56.16 41.09
C CYS A 577 -11.39 57.61 41.41
N SER A 578 -12.12 58.29 40.53
CA SER A 578 -12.66 59.63 40.78
C SER A 578 -14.13 59.64 41.22
N LYS A 579 -14.78 58.48 41.29
CA LYS A 579 -16.12 58.36 41.85
C LYS A 579 -16.09 58.49 43.38
N GLU A 580 -17.16 59.02 43.95
CA GLU A 580 -17.33 59.10 45.41
C GLU A 580 -17.42 57.69 46.00
N GLY A 581 -16.69 57.43 47.09
CA GLY A 581 -16.70 56.14 47.78
C GLY A 581 -15.82 55.04 47.16
N THR A 582 -15.01 55.34 46.14
CA THR A 582 -14.06 54.36 45.54
C THR A 582 -12.67 54.38 46.15
N CYS A 583 -12.17 55.54 46.58
CA CYS A 583 -10.82 55.65 47.13
C CYS A 583 -10.73 56.83 48.10
N ASN A 584 -10.32 56.57 49.33
CA ASN A 584 -10.07 57.55 50.38
C ASN A 584 -8.60 58.00 50.41
N ASP A 585 -7.73 57.37 49.62
CA ASP A 585 -6.31 57.72 49.45
C ASP A 585 -6.15 58.95 48.53
N ASP A 586 -5.46 59.98 49.01
CA ASP A 586 -5.21 61.26 48.32
C ASP A 586 -4.46 61.06 47.00
N ASP A 587 -3.51 60.10 46.95
CA ASP A 587 -2.72 59.80 45.76
C ASP A 587 -3.38 58.74 44.85
N LYS A 588 -4.53 58.19 45.27
CA LYS A 588 -5.30 57.14 44.57
C LYS A 588 -4.47 55.90 44.18
N THR A 589 -3.31 55.70 44.80
CA THR A 589 -2.37 54.65 44.46
C THR A 589 -2.94 53.27 44.80
N CYS A 590 -3.66 53.17 45.91
CA CYS A 590 -4.37 51.96 46.32
C CYS A 590 -5.40 51.52 45.26
N CYS A 591 -6.29 52.44 44.84
CA CYS A 591 -7.34 52.15 43.86
C CYS A 591 -6.76 51.75 42.50
N ARG A 592 -5.70 52.42 42.07
CA ARG A 592 -4.99 52.13 40.83
C ARG A 592 -4.40 50.71 40.81
N ALA A 593 -3.71 50.30 41.87
CA ALA A 593 -3.08 48.98 41.93
C ALA A 593 -4.09 47.81 41.88
N HIS A 594 -5.20 47.92 42.62
CA HIS A 594 -6.25 46.90 42.62
C HIS A 594 -7.01 46.87 41.29
N LEU A 595 -7.35 48.02 40.70
CA LEU A 595 -8.03 48.07 39.40
C LEU A 595 -7.13 47.54 38.27
N THR A 596 -5.83 47.77 38.28
CA THR A 596 -4.90 47.16 37.31
C THR A 596 -4.90 45.63 37.43
N SER A 597 -4.91 45.11 38.66
CA SER A 597 -4.95 43.65 38.90
C SER A 597 -6.29 43.04 38.46
N LEU A 598 -7.41 43.72 38.73
CA LEU A 598 -8.74 43.30 38.29
C LEU A 598 -8.90 43.38 36.77
N TYR A 599 -8.31 44.38 36.11
CA TYR A 599 -8.33 44.49 34.66
C TYR A 599 -7.59 43.33 33.99
N ALA A 600 -6.46 42.88 34.54
CA ALA A 600 -5.77 41.70 34.03
C ALA A 600 -6.64 40.42 34.09
N VAL A 601 -7.42 40.26 35.17
CA VAL A 601 -8.42 39.18 35.28
C VAL A 601 -9.54 39.35 34.26
N CYS A 602 -10.03 40.58 34.06
CA CYS A 602 -11.06 40.90 33.08
C CYS A 602 -10.60 40.59 31.64
N GLU A 603 -9.38 40.96 31.29
CA GLU A 603 -8.80 40.72 29.96
C GLU A 603 -8.69 39.23 29.66
N GLU A 604 -8.13 38.47 30.61
CA GLU A 604 -7.99 37.02 30.49
C GLU A 604 -9.36 36.31 30.49
N TYR A 605 -10.33 36.79 31.29
CA TYR A 605 -11.70 36.29 31.25
C TYR A 605 -12.36 36.53 29.88
N VAL A 606 -12.26 37.74 29.31
CA VAL A 606 -12.84 38.04 27.99
C VAL A 606 -12.19 37.18 26.90
N ARG A 607 -10.87 36.98 26.96
CA ARG A 607 -10.14 36.09 26.04
C ARG A 607 -10.67 34.65 26.12
N ARG A 608 -10.73 34.06 27.32
CA ARG A 608 -11.23 32.70 27.52
C ARG A 608 -12.73 32.56 27.26
N LYS A 609 -13.52 33.60 27.53
CA LYS A 609 -14.92 33.69 27.13
C LYS A 609 -15.04 33.57 25.61
N GLY A 610 -14.24 34.31 24.86
CA GLY A 610 -14.19 34.21 23.39
C GLY A 610 -13.83 32.80 22.89
N GLU A 611 -12.79 32.19 23.45
CA GLU A 611 -12.39 30.80 23.13
C GLU A 611 -13.51 29.79 23.44
N LEU A 612 -14.15 29.93 24.60
CA LEU A 612 -15.26 29.07 25.00
C LEU A 612 -16.44 29.24 24.03
N THR A 613 -16.80 30.48 23.68
CA THR A 613 -17.85 30.78 22.70
C THR A 613 -17.54 30.14 21.35
N SER A 614 -16.33 30.29 20.81
CA SER A 614 -15.93 29.63 19.56
C SER A 614 -16.00 28.11 19.65
N SER A 615 -15.64 27.53 20.80
CA SER A 615 -15.69 26.09 21.02
C SER A 615 -17.12 25.52 21.22
N LEU A 616 -18.09 26.39 21.49
CA LEU A 616 -19.48 26.01 21.78
C LEU A 616 -20.42 26.33 20.62
N LEU A 617 -20.20 27.39 19.84
CA LEU A 617 -21.03 27.71 18.67
C LEU A 617 -20.71 26.78 17.50
N PHE A 618 -21.72 26.14 16.92
CA PHE A 618 -21.55 25.13 15.86
C PHE A 618 -20.76 25.65 14.65
N HIS A 619 -21.12 26.81 14.11
CA HIS A 619 -20.48 27.37 12.91
C HIS A 619 -19.00 27.69 13.13
N ARG A 620 -18.63 28.32 14.25
CA ARG A 620 -17.22 28.61 14.60
C ARG A 620 -16.44 27.34 14.93
N PHE A 621 -17.06 26.42 15.68
CA PHE A 621 -16.45 25.14 15.99
C PHE A 621 -16.11 24.37 14.71
N ALA A 622 -17.00 24.37 13.72
CA ALA A 622 -16.77 23.73 12.42
C ALA A 622 -15.62 24.38 11.62
N GLU A 623 -15.45 25.69 11.69
CA GLU A 623 -14.33 26.41 11.06
C GLU A 623 -12.98 26.07 11.70
N GLU A 624 -12.93 25.94 13.03
CA GLU A 624 -11.71 25.58 13.77
C GLU A 624 -11.37 24.08 13.64
N HIS A 625 -12.34 23.24 13.27
CA HIS A 625 -12.20 21.78 13.20
C HIS A 625 -12.50 21.23 11.80
N PRO A 626 -11.57 21.36 10.84
CA PRO A 626 -11.75 20.82 9.50
C PRO A 626 -11.92 19.29 9.56
N GLY A 627 -12.78 18.78 8.68
CA GLY A 627 -13.18 17.37 8.64
C GLY A 627 -14.47 17.04 9.39
N LEU A 628 -15.16 18.04 9.95
CA LEU A 628 -16.48 17.88 10.55
C LEU A 628 -17.51 17.47 9.48
N GLU A 629 -18.20 16.35 9.69
CA GLU A 629 -19.19 15.83 8.73
C GLU A 629 -20.37 15.15 9.42
N HIS A 630 -21.56 15.25 8.82
CA HIS A 630 -22.70 14.44 9.21
C HIS A 630 -22.56 13.02 8.64
N ASN A 631 -22.59 12.02 9.51
CA ASN A 631 -22.32 10.63 9.16
C ASN A 631 -23.20 9.64 9.95
N GLY A 632 -24.19 10.12 10.71
CA GLY A 632 -25.13 9.29 11.49
C GLY A 632 -24.45 8.45 12.58
N GLY A 633 -23.35 8.95 13.17
CA GLY A 633 -22.49 8.19 14.08
C GLY A 633 -21.07 8.74 14.18
N VAL A 634 -20.17 7.93 14.73
CA VAL A 634 -18.79 8.33 15.01
C VAL A 634 -17.79 7.21 14.66
N PRO A 635 -16.65 7.52 14.02
CA PRO A 635 -15.60 6.53 13.77
C PRO A 635 -14.89 6.13 15.07
N LYS A 636 -14.28 4.94 15.07
CA LYS A 636 -13.40 4.47 16.13
C LYS A 636 -12.24 5.46 16.32
N GLY A 637 -12.06 5.99 17.52
CA GLY A 637 -11.07 7.04 17.81
C GLY A 637 -11.48 8.45 17.36
N GLY A 638 -12.75 8.67 16.98
CA GLY A 638 -13.28 9.97 16.60
C GLY A 638 -13.98 10.73 17.73
N THR A 639 -14.56 11.88 17.38
CA THR A 639 -15.44 12.67 18.26
C THR A 639 -16.83 12.74 17.69
N LEU A 640 -17.84 12.36 18.49
CA LEU A 640 -19.26 12.58 18.22
C LEU A 640 -19.63 14.00 18.63
N VAL A 641 -20.07 14.81 17.69
CA VAL A 641 -20.45 16.20 17.90
C VAL A 641 -21.98 16.29 17.89
N LEU A 642 -22.58 16.61 19.04
CA LEU A 642 -24.02 16.82 19.17
C LEU A 642 -24.33 18.29 18.95
N VAL A 643 -25.16 18.58 17.95
CA VAL A 643 -25.59 19.94 17.62
C VAL A 643 -26.94 20.19 18.28
N CYS A 644 -26.99 21.23 19.10
CA CYS A 644 -28.14 21.55 19.94
C CYS A 644 -28.80 22.86 19.52
N ALA A 645 -30.13 22.89 19.53
CA ALA A 645 -30.91 24.10 19.32
C ALA A 645 -31.66 24.46 20.61
N LYS A 646 -31.92 25.75 20.82
CA LYS A 646 -32.78 26.21 21.91
C LYS A 646 -34.20 25.67 21.70
N THR A 647 -34.80 25.12 22.75
CA THR A 647 -36.13 24.51 22.66
C THR A 647 -37.15 25.55 22.22
N ASN A 648 -37.83 25.30 21.09
CA ASN A 648 -38.83 26.24 20.60
C ASN A 648 -40.15 26.02 21.35
N VAL A 649 -40.55 26.97 22.20
CA VAL A 649 -41.81 26.92 22.97
C VAL A 649 -43.05 26.75 22.07
N ALA A 650 -42.97 27.13 20.79
CA ALA A 650 -44.04 26.92 19.82
C ALA A 650 -44.29 25.43 19.50
N SER A 651 -43.31 24.56 19.71
CA SER A 651 -43.35 23.11 19.41
C SER A 651 -44.04 22.27 20.49
N LEU A 652 -44.38 22.86 21.64
CA LEU A 652 -45.14 22.18 22.69
C LEU A 652 -46.54 21.77 22.20
N SER A 653 -47.00 20.60 22.61
CA SER A 653 -48.37 20.18 22.34
C SER A 653 -49.37 21.15 22.99
N GLU A 654 -50.57 21.29 22.41
CA GLU A 654 -51.64 22.12 23.00
C GLU A 654 -52.01 21.67 24.42
N ALA A 655 -51.79 20.39 24.74
CA ALA A 655 -51.97 19.84 26.08
C ALA A 655 -50.90 20.35 27.06
N GLU A 656 -49.64 20.41 26.65
CA GLU A 656 -48.53 20.93 27.46
C GLU A 656 -48.60 22.44 27.62
N LYS A 657 -48.96 23.18 26.57
CA LYS A 657 -49.25 24.63 26.63
C LYS A 657 -50.38 24.91 27.62
N SER A 658 -51.48 24.17 27.52
CA SER A 658 -52.61 24.29 28.46
C SER A 658 -52.24 23.91 29.89
N LYS A 659 -51.39 22.88 30.06
CA LYS A 659 -50.89 22.43 31.37
C LYS A 659 -49.97 23.48 32.01
N LEU A 660 -49.06 24.08 31.24
CA LEU A 660 -48.17 25.16 31.67
C LEU A 660 -48.97 26.41 32.10
N VAL A 661 -49.95 26.81 31.29
CA VAL A 661 -50.85 27.94 31.59
C VAL A 661 -51.67 27.68 32.85
N ASN A 662 -52.24 26.47 33.00
CA ASN A 662 -53.02 26.09 34.20
C ASN A 662 -52.15 26.01 35.46
N LEU A 663 -50.90 25.52 35.36
CA LEU A 663 -49.93 25.47 36.45
C LEU A 663 -49.47 26.86 36.88
N MET A 664 -49.24 27.80 35.94
CA MET A 664 -48.87 29.18 36.25
C MET A 664 -50.01 29.99 36.89
N LEU A 665 -51.25 29.69 36.54
CA LEU A 665 -52.44 30.36 37.10
C LEU A 665 -52.88 29.77 38.45
N SER A 666 -52.23 28.72 38.94
CA SER A 666 -52.54 28.09 40.22
C SER A 666 -52.09 28.92 41.42
N SER A 667 -52.88 28.90 42.50
CA SER A 667 -52.56 29.51 43.79
C SER A 667 -51.75 28.60 44.73
N LYS A 668 -51.47 27.34 44.36
CA LYS A 668 -50.71 26.41 45.20
C LYS A 668 -49.21 26.48 44.92
N GLU A 669 -48.39 26.59 45.97
CA GLU A 669 -46.92 26.62 45.87
C GLU A 669 -46.32 25.43 45.10
N GLU A 670 -46.83 24.21 45.32
CA GLU A 670 -46.35 22.98 44.65
C GLU A 670 -46.60 22.99 43.14
N GLU A 671 -47.74 23.54 42.72
CA GLU A 671 -48.12 23.68 41.31
C GLU A 671 -47.32 24.81 40.64
N LYS A 672 -46.98 25.88 41.36
CA LYS A 672 -46.03 26.91 40.90
C LYS A 672 -44.60 26.40 40.80
N ALA A 673 -44.14 25.57 41.74
CA ALA A 673 -42.82 24.95 41.68
C ALA A 673 -42.72 23.98 40.48
N ALA A 674 -43.79 23.22 40.21
CA ALA A 674 -43.90 22.41 39.01
C ALA A 674 -43.96 23.26 37.72
N ALA A 675 -44.64 24.42 37.75
CA ALA A 675 -44.65 25.39 36.65
C ALA A 675 -43.26 25.95 36.36
N MET A 676 -42.51 26.32 37.41
CA MET A 676 -41.12 26.81 37.29
C MET A 676 -40.18 25.71 36.81
N SER A 677 -40.35 24.47 37.27
CA SER A 677 -39.58 23.32 36.77
C SER A 677 -39.82 23.08 35.28
N LEU A 678 -41.09 23.11 34.85
CA LEU A 678 -41.46 22.94 33.44
C LEU A 678 -41.01 24.15 32.60
N ALA A 679 -41.10 25.38 33.10
CA ALA A 679 -40.55 26.55 32.44
C ALA A 679 -39.02 26.48 32.26
N LYS A 680 -38.32 25.90 33.24
CA LYS A 680 -36.87 25.66 33.19
C LYS A 680 -36.48 24.56 32.19
N GLU A 681 -37.34 23.54 32.00
CA GLU A 681 -37.19 22.58 30.90
C GLU A 681 -37.41 23.24 29.52
N LEU A 682 -38.32 24.21 29.43
CA LEU A 682 -38.60 24.97 28.20
C LEU A 682 -37.51 25.99 27.82
N GLU A 683 -36.63 26.34 28.76
CA GLU A 683 -35.40 27.12 28.52
C GLU A 683 -34.21 26.24 28.11
N GLY A 684 -34.38 24.91 28.06
CA GLY A 684 -33.32 23.96 27.73
C GLY A 684 -32.95 23.89 26.25
N TYR A 685 -31.96 23.04 25.95
CA TYR A 685 -31.51 22.75 24.59
C TYR A 685 -31.86 21.31 24.19
N GLU A 686 -32.37 21.14 22.96
CA GLU A 686 -32.64 19.84 22.35
C GLU A 686 -31.55 19.49 21.32
N VAL A 687 -31.22 18.20 21.20
CA VAL A 687 -30.29 17.73 20.16
C VAL A 687 -31.04 17.66 18.83
N VAL A 688 -30.56 18.38 17.81
CA VAL A 688 -31.24 18.47 16.50
C VAL A 688 -30.49 17.75 15.38
N ALA A 689 -29.17 17.58 15.52
CA ALA A 689 -28.34 16.85 14.56
C ALA A 689 -27.08 16.29 15.24
N ASP A 690 -26.42 15.34 14.58
CA ASP A 690 -25.10 14.84 14.93
C ASP A 690 -24.10 15.11 13.82
N PHE A 691 -22.84 15.35 14.18
CA PHE A 691 -21.70 15.39 13.28
C PHE A 691 -20.59 14.55 13.90
N CYS A 692 -19.55 14.27 13.15
CA CYS A 692 -18.37 13.62 13.69
C CYS A 692 -17.08 14.19 13.14
N LEU A 693 -16.04 14.06 13.94
CA LEU A 693 -14.66 14.26 13.54
C LEU A 693 -13.94 12.91 13.48
N PRO A 694 -13.05 12.71 12.51
CA PRO A 694 -12.27 11.48 12.39
C PRO A 694 -11.16 11.34 13.45
N TYR A 695 -11.07 12.29 14.39
CA TYR A 695 -10.10 12.33 15.48
C TYR A 695 -10.77 12.79 16.78
N ILE A 696 -10.11 12.51 17.91
CA ILE A 696 -10.48 13.05 19.22
C ILE A 696 -10.09 14.54 19.24
N CYS A 697 -11.07 15.44 19.19
CA CYS A 697 -10.87 16.86 19.39
C CYS A 697 -11.04 17.19 20.88
N CYS A 698 -10.47 18.31 21.33
CA CYS A 698 -10.69 18.83 22.69
C CYS A 698 -10.24 17.91 23.85
N SER A 699 -9.29 17.00 23.61
CA SER A 699 -8.66 16.20 24.66
C SER A 699 -7.93 17.10 25.67
N SER A 700 -8.27 17.00 26.96
CA SER A 700 -7.51 17.61 28.06
C SER A 700 -6.13 16.97 28.30
N LYS A 701 -5.78 15.95 27.51
CA LYS A 701 -4.48 15.27 27.55
C LYS A 701 -3.54 15.90 26.51
N PRO A 702 -2.24 16.03 26.83
CA PRO A 702 -1.26 16.58 25.90
C PRO A 702 -1.23 15.73 24.62
N ALA A 703 -1.29 16.42 23.47
CA ALA A 703 -1.14 15.77 22.18
C ALA A 703 0.19 15.01 22.15
N ILE A 704 0.15 13.74 21.75
CA ILE A 704 1.38 13.00 21.44
C ILE A 704 1.89 13.58 20.13
N ASN A 705 2.83 14.51 20.21
CA ASN A 705 3.61 14.93 19.06
C ASN A 705 4.50 13.76 18.63
N LEU A 706 4.02 13.00 17.65
CA LEU A 706 4.84 12.08 16.89
C LEU A 706 5.81 12.90 16.04
N ILE A 707 6.94 13.27 16.63
CA ILE A 707 8.09 13.78 15.88
C ILE A 707 8.67 12.57 15.16
N LEU A 708 8.30 12.39 13.90
CA LEU A 708 8.98 11.47 12.99
C LEU A 708 10.39 12.01 12.82
N ARG A 709 11.35 11.43 13.54
CA ARG A 709 12.76 11.76 13.36
C ARG A 709 13.13 11.39 11.92
N GLU A 710 13.59 12.37 11.15
CA GLU A 710 14.17 12.08 9.86
C GLU A 710 15.34 11.12 10.04
N SER A 711 15.47 10.19 9.11
CA SER A 711 16.49 9.16 9.19
C SER A 711 17.88 9.76 8.87
N PRO A 712 18.96 9.28 9.52
CA PRO A 712 20.30 9.83 9.32
C PRO A 712 20.81 9.62 7.88
N PRO A 713 21.75 10.45 7.39
CA PRO A 713 22.44 10.22 6.13
C PRO A 713 23.08 8.82 6.09
N VAL A 714 23.24 8.26 4.89
CA VAL A 714 23.93 6.98 4.66
C VAL A 714 24.95 7.21 3.56
N ALA A 715 26.24 7.12 3.90
CA ALA A 715 27.30 7.17 2.90
C ALA A 715 27.39 5.84 2.13
N ARG A 716 27.56 5.92 0.80
CA ARG A 716 27.84 4.75 -0.04
C ARG A 716 28.47 5.19 -1.37
N PHE A 717 29.39 4.39 -1.91
CA PHE A 717 29.91 4.60 -3.26
C PHE A 717 30.24 3.30 -3.98
N SER A 718 30.38 3.40 -5.30
CA SER A 718 30.83 2.31 -6.17
C SER A 718 31.95 2.76 -7.09
N ILE A 719 32.89 1.87 -7.41
CA ILE A 719 33.91 2.10 -8.43
C ILE A 719 33.24 1.89 -9.79
N ILE A 720 33.31 2.88 -10.68
CA ILE A 720 32.71 2.81 -12.03
C ILE A 720 33.76 2.60 -13.12
N LYS A 721 35.03 2.93 -12.86
CA LYS A 721 36.12 2.80 -13.82
C LYS A 721 37.46 2.61 -13.11
N GLN A 722 38.34 1.80 -13.69
CA GLN A 722 39.75 1.66 -13.29
C GLN A 722 40.60 1.66 -14.57
N GLU A 723 41.62 2.52 -14.63
CA GLU A 723 42.52 2.66 -15.78
C GLU A 723 43.98 2.65 -15.34
N GLU A 724 44.80 1.91 -16.08
CA GLU A 724 46.24 1.83 -15.85
C GLU A 724 46.92 3.16 -16.21
N MET A 725 47.71 3.72 -15.28
CA MET A 725 48.44 4.96 -15.53
C MET A 725 49.65 4.72 -16.47
N PRO A 726 50.10 5.74 -17.23
CA PRO A 726 51.26 5.62 -18.12
C PRO A 726 52.49 5.04 -17.41
N GLU A 727 53.25 4.22 -18.13
CA GLU A 727 54.49 3.59 -17.65
C GLU A 727 54.33 2.65 -16.43
N GLY A 728 53.10 2.22 -16.11
CA GLY A 728 52.84 1.31 -14.99
C GLY A 728 53.05 1.98 -13.61
N GLN A 729 52.94 3.30 -13.53
CA GLN A 729 53.18 4.06 -12.29
C GLN A 729 52.05 3.91 -11.24
N GLY A 730 50.85 3.52 -11.64
CA GLY A 730 49.68 3.42 -10.78
C GLY A 730 48.40 3.06 -11.51
N VAL A 731 47.26 3.16 -10.82
CA VAL A 731 45.91 2.99 -11.38
C VAL A 731 45.06 4.20 -11.03
N ALA A 732 44.39 4.80 -12.02
CA ALA A 732 43.38 5.83 -11.81
C ALA A 732 42.01 5.16 -11.61
N ILE A 733 41.31 5.53 -10.54
CA ILE A 733 39.96 5.03 -10.24
C ILE A 733 38.94 6.15 -10.33
N SER A 734 37.78 5.87 -10.91
CA SER A 734 36.62 6.78 -10.92
C SER A 734 35.50 6.19 -10.05
N LEU A 735 34.97 7.00 -9.15
CA LEU A 735 34.00 6.64 -8.12
C LEU A 735 32.68 7.39 -8.35
N ARG A 736 31.56 6.70 -8.12
CA ARG A 736 30.21 7.28 -8.14
C ARG A 736 29.63 7.28 -6.73
N ASN A 737 29.10 8.43 -6.32
CA ASN A 737 28.38 8.58 -5.08
C ASN A 737 27.00 7.90 -5.15
N GLN A 738 26.67 7.09 -4.15
CA GLN A 738 25.38 6.40 -4.00
C GLN A 738 24.77 6.66 -2.61
N SER A 739 25.21 7.72 -1.95
CA SER A 739 24.76 8.10 -0.62
C SER A 739 23.29 8.50 -0.62
N LEU A 740 22.63 8.31 0.52
CA LEU A 740 21.21 8.62 0.71
C LEU A 740 21.05 9.67 1.82
N ARG A 741 20.06 10.55 1.67
CA ARG A 741 19.65 11.52 2.71
C ARG A 741 20.79 12.45 3.17
N ALA A 742 21.65 12.85 2.24
CA ALA A 742 22.79 13.75 2.44
C ALA A 742 22.83 14.82 1.33
N ASP A 743 23.44 15.96 1.60
CA ASP A 743 23.60 17.09 0.67
C ASP A 743 25.05 17.59 0.53
N ALA A 744 25.97 17.08 1.35
CA ALA A 744 27.42 17.32 1.22
C ALA A 744 28.23 16.03 1.42
N TYR A 745 29.35 15.92 0.71
CA TYR A 745 30.12 14.70 0.58
C TYR A 745 31.62 14.97 0.58
N HIS A 746 32.33 14.41 1.55
CA HIS A 746 33.77 14.52 1.70
C HIS A 746 34.43 13.18 1.45
N TRP A 747 35.41 13.13 0.55
CA TRP A 747 36.11 11.92 0.13
C TRP A 747 37.56 11.99 0.56
N GLU A 748 38.09 10.91 1.11
CA GLU A 748 39.48 10.83 1.56
C GLU A 748 40.13 9.56 1.04
N LEU A 749 41.41 9.64 0.68
CA LEU A 749 42.22 8.52 0.21
C LEU A 749 43.38 8.28 1.16
N TYR A 750 43.58 7.03 1.55
CA TYR A 750 44.64 6.58 2.45
C TYR A 750 45.47 5.46 1.80
N ASP A 751 46.75 5.37 2.13
CA ASP A 751 47.60 4.24 1.74
C ASP A 751 47.37 3.01 2.64
N TYR A 752 48.05 1.90 2.33
CA TYR A 752 47.95 0.66 3.11
C TYR A 752 48.40 0.79 4.57
N LYS A 753 49.10 1.85 4.97
CA LYS A 753 49.49 2.12 6.37
C LYS A 753 48.49 3.02 7.09
N GLY A 754 47.41 3.44 6.41
CA GLY A 754 46.46 4.42 6.94
C GLY A 754 47.00 5.85 6.93
N VAL A 755 48.04 6.15 6.12
CA VAL A 755 48.51 7.52 5.93
C VAL A 755 47.64 8.21 4.90
N PHE A 756 47.09 9.37 5.28
CA PHE A 756 46.31 10.22 4.40
C PHE A 756 47.13 10.66 3.16
N ILE A 757 46.52 10.55 1.97
CA ILE A 757 47.12 10.94 0.70
C ILE A 757 46.50 12.24 0.19
N THR A 758 45.18 12.27 0.02
CA THR A 758 44.43 13.41 -0.54
C THR A 758 42.93 13.28 -0.22
N ASP A 759 42.22 14.40 -0.29
CA ASP A 759 40.77 14.51 -0.14
C ASP A 759 40.11 15.26 -1.31
N LYS A 760 38.79 15.14 -1.43
CA LYS A 760 37.94 15.86 -2.40
C LYS A 760 36.54 16.09 -1.82
N ASP A 761 35.94 17.23 -2.12
CA ASP A 761 34.54 17.53 -1.77
C ASP A 761 33.63 17.51 -3.00
N THR A 762 32.39 17.04 -2.81
CA THR A 762 31.33 17.05 -3.83
C THR A 762 29.99 17.43 -3.19
N THR A 763 29.08 17.98 -3.98
CA THR A 763 27.74 18.40 -3.52
C THR A 763 26.61 17.69 -4.26
N SER A 764 26.93 16.92 -5.29
CA SER A 764 25.96 16.21 -6.12
C SER A 764 26.25 14.72 -6.21
N LEU A 765 25.20 13.90 -6.20
CA LEU A 765 25.31 12.46 -6.44
C LEU A 765 25.77 12.12 -7.88
N ASN A 766 25.66 13.08 -8.80
CA ASN A 766 26.09 12.92 -10.18
C ASN A 766 27.58 13.19 -10.38
N ASP A 767 28.28 13.73 -9.37
CA ASP A 767 29.69 14.02 -9.46
C ASP A 767 30.49 12.70 -9.47
N VAL A 768 31.40 12.59 -10.44
CA VAL A 768 32.36 11.49 -10.51
C VAL A 768 33.65 11.94 -9.84
N VAL A 769 34.09 11.19 -8.84
CA VAL A 769 35.32 11.49 -8.08
C VAL A 769 36.43 10.57 -8.53
N GLU A 770 37.58 11.14 -8.88
CA GLU A 770 38.73 10.37 -9.37
C GLU A 770 39.89 10.38 -8.38
N PHE A 771 40.56 9.24 -8.18
CA PHE A 771 41.77 9.14 -7.37
C PHE A 771 42.87 8.41 -8.14
N GLU A 772 44.11 8.83 -7.95
CA GLU A 772 45.30 8.19 -8.52
C GLU A 772 45.99 7.33 -7.46
N LEU A 773 46.06 6.03 -7.70
CA LEU A 773 46.64 5.03 -6.81
C LEU A 773 48.09 4.73 -7.24
N GLU A 774 49.05 5.49 -6.72
CA GLU A 774 50.46 5.38 -7.10
C GLU A 774 51.13 4.12 -6.50
N ARG A 775 51.62 3.19 -7.33
CA ARG A 775 52.24 1.92 -6.86
C ARG A 775 53.41 2.10 -5.91
N LYS A 776 54.15 3.23 -6.00
CA LYS A 776 55.24 3.58 -5.08
C LYS A 776 54.78 3.70 -3.61
N ARG A 777 53.49 3.92 -3.38
CA ARG A 777 52.85 4.03 -2.05
C ARG A 777 52.30 2.70 -1.54
N GLY A 778 52.44 1.62 -2.31
CA GLY A 778 51.87 0.31 -2.00
C GLY A 778 50.82 -0.08 -3.04
N VAL A 779 50.19 -1.24 -2.81
CA VAL A 779 49.19 -1.80 -3.72
C VAL A 779 47.80 -1.92 -3.11
N VAL A 780 47.63 -1.47 -1.86
CA VAL A 780 46.34 -1.40 -1.16
C VAL A 780 46.09 0.04 -0.75
N PHE A 781 44.88 0.53 -0.98
CA PHE A 781 44.44 1.88 -0.68
C PHE A 781 43.06 1.84 -0.03
N THR A 782 42.76 2.76 0.87
CA THR A 782 41.42 2.89 1.47
C THR A 782 40.81 4.21 1.03
N VAL A 783 39.60 4.15 0.46
CA VAL A 783 38.80 5.35 0.19
C VAL A 783 37.70 5.46 1.24
N VAL A 784 37.57 6.63 1.86
CA VAL A 784 36.52 6.97 2.84
C VAL A 784 35.62 8.04 2.25
N LEU A 785 34.30 7.86 2.35
CA LEU A 785 33.29 8.86 2.00
C LEU A 785 32.51 9.23 3.26
N THR A 786 32.52 10.50 3.62
CA THR A 786 31.66 11.09 4.64
C THR A 786 30.50 11.84 3.95
N ALA A 787 29.27 11.40 4.19
CA ALA A 787 28.05 12.04 3.71
C ALA A 787 27.36 12.78 4.85
N SER A 788 27.10 14.08 4.68
CA SER A 788 26.59 14.97 5.72
C SER A 788 25.28 15.66 5.33
N ARG A 789 24.45 15.98 6.34
CA ARG A 789 23.26 16.84 6.24
C ARG A 789 22.90 17.41 7.62
N GLU A 790 22.76 18.72 7.73
CA GLU A 790 22.31 19.42 8.95
C GLU A 790 23.03 18.97 10.25
N GLY A 791 24.35 18.76 10.18
CA GLY A 791 25.18 18.34 11.31
C GLY A 791 25.10 16.85 11.67
N MET A 792 24.36 16.04 10.90
CA MET A 792 24.45 14.57 10.92
C MET A 792 25.41 14.10 9.84
N GLU A 793 26.22 13.08 10.15
CA GLU A 793 27.21 12.52 9.24
C GLU A 793 27.16 10.99 9.25
N SER A 794 27.50 10.39 8.11
CA SER A 794 27.71 8.94 7.96
C SER A 794 28.96 8.70 7.13
N GLN A 795 29.71 7.65 7.46
CA GLN A 795 30.94 7.29 6.76
C GLN A 795 30.84 5.91 6.13
N PHE A 796 31.43 5.76 4.95
CA PHE A 796 31.59 4.49 4.26
C PHE A 796 33.00 4.39 3.70
N SER A 797 33.70 3.29 4.01
CA SER A 797 35.07 3.05 3.55
C SER A 797 35.14 1.79 2.70
N LYS A 798 36.04 1.77 1.70
CA LYS A 798 36.32 0.59 0.89
C LYS A 798 37.82 0.47 0.61
N GLU A 799 38.39 -0.71 0.85
CA GLU A 799 39.75 -1.05 0.44
C GLU A 799 39.80 -1.43 -1.04
N ILE A 800 40.84 -0.96 -1.74
CA ILE A 800 41.07 -1.13 -3.17
C ILE A 800 42.49 -1.66 -3.37
N THR A 801 42.62 -2.82 -3.99
CA THR A 801 43.90 -3.46 -4.29
C THR A 801 44.21 -3.36 -5.79
N ILE A 802 45.45 -2.99 -6.14
CA ILE A 802 45.94 -2.83 -7.52
C ILE A 802 47.06 -3.83 -7.84
N CYS A 803 47.27 -4.18 -9.12
CA CYS A 803 48.24 -5.23 -9.48
C CYS A 803 49.71 -4.79 -9.27
N PRO A 804 50.59 -5.61 -8.65
CA PRO A 804 52.00 -5.29 -8.39
C PRO A 804 52.96 -5.47 -9.59
N LEU A 805 52.49 -5.97 -10.73
CA LEU A 805 53.19 -6.10 -12.02
C LEU A 805 54.48 -6.94 -12.11
N LYS A 806 55.21 -7.26 -11.01
CA LYS A 806 56.27 -8.32 -10.95
C LYS A 806 57.01 -8.50 -9.61
N ASP A 807 56.86 -7.60 -8.62
CA ASP A 807 57.66 -7.62 -7.38
C ASP A 807 57.01 -8.37 -6.20
N VAL A 808 56.44 -9.56 -6.43
CA VAL A 808 55.88 -10.39 -5.35
C VAL A 808 56.97 -11.27 -4.73
N LYS A 809 57.15 -11.20 -3.41
CA LYS A 809 58.09 -12.03 -2.65
C LYS A 809 57.39 -12.70 -1.49
N LEU A 810 57.75 -13.95 -1.26
CA LEU A 810 57.30 -14.75 -0.13
C LEU A 810 58.50 -15.57 0.38
N THR A 811 58.88 -15.35 1.64
CA THR A 811 60.00 -16.06 2.27
C THR A 811 59.68 -16.36 3.73
N SER A 812 60.46 -17.23 4.36
CA SER A 812 60.48 -17.42 5.82
C SER A 812 61.94 -17.36 6.27
N ASN A 813 62.25 -16.46 7.21
CA ASN A 813 63.64 -16.16 7.63
C ASN A 813 64.57 -15.86 6.42
N GLY A 814 64.06 -15.12 5.43
CA GLY A 814 64.76 -14.79 4.18
C GLY A 814 65.00 -15.95 3.21
N LYS A 815 64.42 -17.14 3.43
CA LYS A 815 64.54 -18.30 2.53
C LYS A 815 63.20 -18.65 1.87
N VAL A 816 63.26 -19.15 0.63
CA VAL A 816 62.10 -19.68 -0.12
C VAL A 816 61.83 -21.17 0.16
N THR A 817 62.70 -21.80 0.94
CA THR A 817 62.54 -23.17 1.44
C THR A 817 62.92 -23.21 2.92
N VAL A 818 62.05 -23.77 3.75
CA VAL A 818 62.21 -23.80 5.21
C VAL A 818 61.80 -25.16 5.75
N ASP A 819 62.55 -25.68 6.71
CA ASP A 819 62.20 -26.90 7.43
C ASP A 819 61.40 -26.52 8.69
N TRP A 820 60.29 -27.20 8.92
CA TRP A 820 59.35 -26.92 10.00
C TRP A 820 59.17 -28.15 10.90
N ASP A 821 59.62 -28.03 12.15
CA ASP A 821 59.42 -29.05 13.18
C ASP A 821 58.02 -28.86 13.79
N ILE A 822 57.05 -29.60 13.24
CA ILE A 822 55.63 -29.53 13.63
C ILE A 822 55.37 -30.07 15.04
N SER A 823 56.37 -30.71 15.67
CA SER A 823 56.26 -31.14 17.08
C SER A 823 56.50 -30.01 18.08
N ARG A 824 57.10 -28.89 17.63
CA ARG A 824 57.44 -27.75 18.49
C ARG A 824 56.47 -26.60 18.38
N THR A 825 55.98 -26.31 17.17
CA THR A 825 55.06 -25.19 16.91
C THR A 825 54.08 -25.56 15.81
N ASP A 826 52.86 -25.08 15.94
CA ASP A 826 51.81 -25.06 14.91
C ASP A 826 51.88 -23.79 14.03
N GLU A 827 52.89 -22.94 14.26
CA GLU A 827 53.04 -21.62 13.65
C GLU A 827 54.42 -21.46 12.97
N ILE A 828 54.42 -20.81 11.80
CA ILE A 828 55.62 -20.43 11.05
C ILE A 828 55.57 -18.94 10.66
N GLY A 829 56.66 -18.21 10.96
CA GLY A 829 56.80 -16.82 10.53
C GLY A 829 57.11 -16.72 9.04
N ILE A 830 56.38 -15.86 8.34
CA ILE A 830 56.56 -15.60 6.91
C ILE A 830 56.75 -14.09 6.65
N GLU A 831 57.45 -13.78 5.58
CA GLU A 831 57.74 -12.45 5.07
C GLU A 831 57.17 -12.35 3.66
N ALA A 832 56.18 -11.48 3.46
CA ALA A 832 55.47 -11.32 2.20
C ALA A 832 55.39 -9.85 1.78
N THR A 833 55.71 -9.57 0.51
CA THR A 833 55.65 -8.21 -0.04
C THR A 833 55.23 -8.21 -1.51
N PRO A 834 54.43 -7.24 -1.98
CA PRO A 834 53.76 -6.18 -1.19
C PRO A 834 52.55 -6.73 -0.41
N TYR A 835 52.05 -5.99 0.58
CA TYR A 835 50.85 -6.35 1.36
C TYR A 835 49.58 -6.33 0.50
N GLY A 836 48.66 -7.28 0.72
CA GLY A 836 47.31 -7.28 0.12
C GLY A 836 46.98 -8.44 -0.84
N GLY A 837 47.90 -9.40 -1.01
CA GLY A 837 47.66 -10.61 -1.80
C GLY A 837 46.94 -11.70 -0.99
N ALA A 838 46.48 -12.73 -1.69
CA ALA A 838 45.82 -13.90 -1.13
C ALA A 838 46.84 -15.03 -0.91
N PHE A 839 46.62 -15.84 0.13
CA PHE A 839 47.42 -17.03 0.41
C PHE A 839 46.64 -18.29 0.05
N SER A 840 47.30 -19.25 -0.60
CA SER A 840 46.81 -20.61 -0.77
C SER A 840 47.88 -21.61 -0.36
N LEU A 841 47.46 -22.75 0.20
CA LEU A 841 48.37 -23.73 0.77
C LEU A 841 48.09 -25.10 0.14
N ILE A 842 49.13 -25.78 -0.33
CA ILE A 842 49.05 -27.10 -0.98
C ILE A 842 49.95 -28.06 -0.24
N LEU A 843 49.44 -29.23 0.18
CA LEU A 843 50.23 -30.29 0.81
C LEU A 843 50.61 -31.35 -0.22
N GLN A 844 51.89 -31.71 -0.28
CA GLN A 844 52.42 -32.81 -1.07
C GLN A 844 52.89 -33.95 -0.18
N GLN A 845 52.32 -35.14 -0.41
CA GLN A 845 52.67 -36.40 0.27
C GLN A 845 52.68 -37.55 -0.73
N ASN A 846 53.76 -38.35 -0.79
CA ASN A 846 53.88 -39.56 -1.62
C ASN A 846 53.37 -39.39 -3.07
N ASP A 847 53.86 -38.35 -3.75
CA ASP A 847 53.50 -37.93 -5.13
C ASP A 847 52.09 -37.34 -5.35
N ASN A 848 51.21 -37.29 -4.34
CA ASN A 848 49.93 -36.59 -4.42
C ASN A 848 50.06 -35.14 -3.93
N GLN A 849 49.43 -34.19 -4.62
CA GLN A 849 49.28 -32.78 -4.22
C GLN A 849 47.81 -32.48 -3.92
N GLU A 850 47.52 -32.05 -2.70
CA GLU A 850 46.16 -31.69 -2.25
C GLU A 850 46.12 -30.24 -1.76
N PRO A 851 45.25 -29.38 -2.31
CA PRO A 851 45.05 -28.03 -1.78
C PRO A 851 44.37 -28.11 -0.40
N ILE A 852 44.90 -27.35 0.56
CA ILE A 852 44.33 -27.25 1.90
C ILE A 852 43.23 -26.19 1.90
N ASP A 853 42.07 -26.54 2.47
CA ASP A 853 40.95 -25.61 2.67
C ASP A 853 41.45 -24.37 3.43
N PRO A 854 41.20 -23.14 2.94
CA PRO A 854 41.55 -21.90 3.64
C PRO A 854 41.01 -21.78 5.07
N LEU A 855 40.07 -22.62 5.49
CA LEU A 855 39.61 -22.70 6.88
C LEU A 855 40.57 -23.48 7.81
N ASN A 856 41.48 -24.28 7.26
CA ASN A 856 42.38 -25.14 8.01
C ASN A 856 43.76 -24.51 8.25
N PHE A 857 43.99 -23.29 7.74
CA PHE A 857 45.17 -22.48 8.04
C PHE A 857 44.80 -21.01 8.14
N ASP A 858 45.49 -20.27 8.99
CA ASP A 858 45.34 -18.82 9.14
C ASP A 858 46.67 -18.11 8.87
N VAL A 859 46.62 -16.94 8.25
CA VAL A 859 47.79 -16.09 8.03
C VAL A 859 47.54 -14.72 8.66
N THR A 860 48.13 -14.50 9.83
CA THR A 860 47.96 -13.25 10.58
C THR A 860 49.13 -12.29 10.30
N TRP A 861 48.84 -11.15 9.68
CA TRP A 861 49.84 -10.09 9.46
C TRP A 861 50.21 -9.36 10.77
N LYS A 862 51.49 -8.99 10.90
CA LYS A 862 51.96 -8.06 11.93
C LYS A 862 51.69 -6.61 11.53
N GLU A 863 51.76 -5.69 12.48
CA GLU A 863 51.50 -4.25 12.25
C GLU A 863 52.37 -3.61 11.16
N ASP A 864 53.57 -4.16 10.91
CA ASP A 864 54.47 -3.66 9.87
C ASP A 864 54.04 -3.98 8.43
N LYS A 865 53.02 -4.84 8.26
CA LYS A 865 52.48 -5.30 6.98
C LYS A 865 53.56 -5.84 6.02
N LYS A 866 54.59 -6.45 6.59
CA LYS A 866 55.68 -7.16 5.87
C LYS A 866 55.89 -8.57 6.41
N HIS A 867 55.67 -8.76 7.70
CA HIS A 867 55.73 -10.06 8.34
C HIS A 867 54.33 -10.56 8.65
N ALA A 868 54.11 -11.85 8.49
CA ALA A 868 52.90 -12.55 8.91
C ALA A 868 53.27 -13.87 9.59
N THR A 869 52.29 -14.49 10.23
CA THR A 869 52.43 -15.80 10.87
C THR A 869 51.42 -16.74 10.23
N LEU A 870 51.89 -17.80 9.60
CA LEU A 870 51.05 -18.89 9.11
C LEU A 870 50.85 -19.89 10.27
N LYS A 871 49.60 -20.20 10.59
CA LYS A 871 49.20 -21.18 11.61
C LYS A 871 48.38 -22.27 10.94
N LEU A 872 48.66 -23.54 11.22
CA LEU A 872 47.81 -24.66 10.78
C LEU A 872 47.17 -25.32 12.00
N GLU A 873 45.89 -25.69 11.90
CA GLU A 873 45.18 -26.35 13.02
C GLU A 873 45.67 -27.78 13.28
N ASP A 874 46.03 -28.52 12.23
CA ASP A 874 46.53 -29.91 12.33
C ASP A 874 47.64 -30.15 11.29
N PRO A 875 48.90 -29.79 11.59
CA PRO A 875 50.00 -29.91 10.66
C PRO A 875 50.42 -31.38 10.49
N GLN A 876 50.52 -31.82 9.24
CA GLN A 876 50.91 -33.17 8.83
C GLN A 876 52.35 -33.19 8.32
N VAL A 877 53.02 -34.35 8.40
CA VAL A 877 54.36 -34.53 7.83
C VAL A 877 54.27 -34.54 6.30
N GLY A 878 55.06 -33.72 5.62
CA GLY A 878 55.00 -33.57 4.16
C GLY A 878 55.65 -32.28 3.68
N ILE A 879 55.50 -31.97 2.39
CA ILE A 879 55.97 -30.71 1.81
C ILE A 879 54.76 -29.81 1.56
N TYR A 880 54.71 -28.66 2.21
CA TYR A 880 53.69 -27.64 1.94
C TYR A 880 54.22 -26.60 0.95
N PHE A 881 53.40 -26.23 -0.03
CA PHE A 881 53.62 -25.07 -0.89
C PHE A 881 52.64 -23.97 -0.46
N LEU A 882 53.15 -22.90 0.12
CA LEU A 882 52.40 -21.68 0.39
C LEU A 882 52.57 -20.74 -0.80
N ASP A 883 51.50 -20.48 -1.51
CA ASP A 883 51.43 -19.55 -2.64
C ASP A 883 50.83 -18.23 -2.19
N TYR A 884 51.51 -17.13 -2.50
CA TYR A 884 51.04 -15.77 -2.31
C TYR A 884 50.78 -15.13 -3.68
N THR A 885 49.52 -14.84 -3.97
CA THR A 885 49.06 -14.44 -5.31
C THR A 885 48.20 -13.17 -5.25
N PHE A 886 48.04 -12.52 -6.40
CA PHE A 886 47.11 -11.39 -6.59
C PHE A 886 46.08 -11.70 -7.69
N GLU A 887 45.72 -12.98 -7.86
CA GLU A 887 44.87 -13.45 -8.97
C GLU A 887 43.45 -12.86 -8.97
N ASP A 888 42.96 -12.44 -7.79
CA ASP A 888 41.67 -11.77 -7.64
C ASP A 888 41.67 -10.31 -8.15
N VAL A 889 42.83 -9.78 -8.56
CA VAL A 889 42.98 -8.46 -9.18
C VAL A 889 42.93 -8.62 -10.70
N GLN A 890 42.03 -7.88 -11.35
CA GLN A 890 41.82 -7.90 -12.79
C GLN A 890 43.16 -7.69 -13.55
N ASP A 891 43.41 -8.54 -14.56
CA ASP A 891 44.62 -8.56 -15.41
C ASP A 891 45.96 -8.86 -14.71
N CYS A 892 45.96 -9.43 -13.49
CA CYS A 892 47.18 -9.70 -12.70
C CYS A 892 47.67 -11.17 -12.75
N LYS A 893 48.00 -11.70 -13.93
CA LYS A 893 48.30 -13.14 -14.12
C LYS A 893 49.74 -13.60 -13.83
N GLU A 894 50.71 -12.68 -13.76
CA GLU A 894 52.16 -13.01 -13.62
C GLU A 894 52.75 -12.71 -12.23
N SER A 895 51.92 -12.40 -11.22
CA SER A 895 52.36 -11.91 -9.91
C SER A 895 52.07 -12.92 -8.79
N PHE A 896 52.94 -13.92 -8.63
CA PHE A 896 52.89 -14.88 -7.53
C PHE A 896 54.27 -15.17 -6.94
N ALA A 897 54.31 -15.59 -5.68
CA ALA A 897 55.50 -16.14 -5.03
C ALA A 897 55.15 -17.40 -4.24
N ARG A 898 56.04 -18.39 -4.24
CA ARG A 898 55.86 -19.68 -3.57
C ARG A 898 56.92 -19.91 -2.50
N LEU A 899 56.51 -20.29 -1.31
CA LEU A 899 57.35 -20.75 -0.21
C LEU A 899 57.15 -22.26 -0.03
N THR A 900 58.25 -23.02 -0.02
CA THR A 900 58.23 -24.46 0.22
C THR A 900 58.57 -24.75 1.68
N ILE A 901 57.70 -25.47 2.39
CA ILE A 901 57.83 -25.76 3.82
C ILE A 901 57.91 -27.27 4.00
N SER A 902 59.05 -27.78 4.46
CA SER A 902 59.25 -29.21 4.75
C SER A 902 58.86 -29.51 6.20
N ALA A 903 57.67 -30.06 6.43
CA ALA A 903 57.15 -30.38 7.77
C ALA A 903 57.61 -31.78 8.24
N PHE A 904 58.20 -31.88 9.44
CA PHE A 904 58.72 -33.15 9.99
C PHE A 904 58.58 -33.27 11.51
N VAL A 905 58.61 -34.51 12.03
CA VAL A 905 58.62 -34.82 13.47
C VAL A 905 59.94 -35.55 13.84
N PRO A 906 60.77 -35.03 14.77
CA PRO A 906 61.98 -35.70 15.23
C PRO A 906 61.69 -36.90 16.16
N ALA A 907 62.50 -37.97 16.08
CA ALA A 907 62.38 -39.13 16.98
C ALA A 907 62.88 -38.82 18.42
N SER A 908 62.10 -39.25 19.41
CA SER A 908 61.98 -38.82 20.84
C SER A 908 63.21 -38.82 21.78
N LYS A 909 63.20 -37.91 22.78
CA LYS A 909 63.37 -38.20 24.24
C LYS A 909 62.98 -37.03 25.21
N GLU A 910 62.02 -37.33 26.09
CA GLU A 910 61.71 -36.91 27.49
C GLU A 910 61.73 -35.45 28.07
N SER A 911 60.60 -35.17 28.77
CA SER A 911 60.39 -34.53 30.11
C SER A 911 59.81 -33.09 30.23
N ALA A 912 58.76 -33.01 31.08
CA ALA A 912 57.97 -31.86 31.58
C ALA A 912 58.77 -30.95 32.57
N PRO A 913 58.27 -29.84 33.22
CA PRO A 913 56.88 -29.48 33.58
C PRO A 913 56.49 -27.95 33.67
N ASP A 914 55.21 -27.75 34.01
CA ASP A 914 54.42 -26.60 34.52
C ASP A 914 55.08 -25.29 35.04
N THR A 915 54.35 -24.17 34.84
CA THR A 915 54.05 -23.03 35.76
C THR A 915 53.53 -21.85 34.91
N GLY A 916 52.62 -20.94 35.28
CA GLY A 916 51.84 -20.66 36.47
C GLY A 916 51.08 -19.33 36.24
N THR A 917 49.88 -19.22 36.80
CA THR A 917 49.13 -18.01 37.24
C THR A 917 49.63 -16.60 36.89
N THR A 918 48.74 -15.71 36.42
CA THR A 918 48.16 -14.55 37.16
C THR A 918 47.48 -13.52 36.25
N ALA A 919 46.38 -12.93 36.73
CA ALA A 919 45.68 -11.79 36.15
C ALA A 919 46.31 -10.46 36.60
N ASP A 920 46.13 -9.38 35.82
CA ASP A 920 45.46 -8.09 36.16
C ASP A 920 45.94 -6.95 35.19
N PRO A 921 45.52 -5.67 35.30
CA PRO A 921 44.45 -5.02 34.53
C PRO A 921 44.89 -3.81 33.68
N ASN A 922 43.93 -3.24 32.95
CA ASN A 922 43.90 -1.89 32.34
C ASN A 922 44.74 -1.63 31.08
N ALA A 923 44.05 -1.59 29.93
CA ALA A 923 44.28 -0.57 28.90
C ALA A 923 42.98 -0.26 28.16
N ASN A 924 42.30 0.81 28.57
CA ASN A 924 41.30 1.47 27.73
C ASN A 924 42.00 2.12 26.54
N ALA A 925 41.69 1.67 25.33
CA ALA A 925 41.85 2.45 24.10
C ALA A 925 40.68 2.16 23.17
N ARG A 926 39.90 3.21 22.88
CA ARG A 926 38.80 3.20 21.90
C ARG A 926 39.33 2.76 20.54
N SER A 927 38.93 1.58 20.06
CA SER A 927 39.11 1.19 18.65
C SER A 927 37.88 1.59 17.85
N ILE A 928 38.09 2.40 16.81
CA ILE A 928 37.17 2.56 15.70
C ILE A 928 37.12 1.21 14.98
N VAL A 929 35.96 0.55 15.00
CA VAL A 929 35.79 -0.82 14.49
C VAL A 929 35.44 -0.79 13.01
N ASN A 930 36.25 -1.48 12.23
CA ASN A 930 36.14 -1.67 10.78
C ASN A 930 34.95 -2.61 10.47
N SER A 931 33.90 -2.13 9.79
CA SER A 931 32.66 -2.89 9.51
C SER A 931 32.87 -4.15 8.67
N ASP A 932 33.95 -4.19 7.88
CA ASP A 932 34.29 -5.34 7.04
C ASP A 932 34.86 -6.53 7.84
N ALA A 933 35.51 -6.27 8.97
CA ALA A 933 36.02 -7.31 9.87
C ALA A 933 34.87 -8.05 10.59
N VAL A 934 33.77 -7.36 10.86
CA VAL A 934 32.56 -7.91 11.51
C VAL A 934 31.70 -8.68 10.52
N PHE A 935 31.64 -8.26 9.26
CA PHE A 935 30.97 -9.00 8.19
C PHE A 935 31.68 -10.32 7.87
N ASN A 936 33.01 -10.30 7.75
CA ASN A 936 33.80 -11.50 7.47
C ASN A 936 33.72 -12.54 8.60
N LYS A 937 33.69 -12.13 9.88
CA LYS A 937 33.48 -13.05 11.02
C LYS A 937 32.12 -13.77 11.00
N ARG A 938 31.05 -13.09 10.54
CA ARG A 938 29.70 -13.67 10.46
C ARG A 938 29.55 -14.71 9.36
N ILE A 939 30.10 -14.41 8.18
CA ILE A 939 30.15 -15.36 7.05
C ILE A 939 30.89 -16.63 7.47
N LEU A 940 32.02 -16.48 8.17
CA LEU A 940 32.79 -17.61 8.70
C LEU A 940 31.98 -18.43 9.72
N GLY A 941 31.14 -17.78 10.54
CA GLY A 941 30.21 -18.45 11.46
C GLY A 941 29.20 -19.37 10.76
N TYR A 942 28.47 -18.88 9.75
CA TYR A 942 27.51 -19.71 8.99
C TYR A 942 28.21 -20.89 8.31
N ARG A 943 29.40 -20.67 7.76
CA ARG A 943 30.18 -21.69 7.05
C ARG A 943 30.73 -22.75 8.00
N SER A 944 31.24 -22.33 9.16
CA SER A 944 31.77 -23.24 10.20
C SER A 944 30.70 -24.22 10.68
N ASP A 945 29.51 -23.73 10.99
CA ASP A 945 28.41 -24.58 11.45
C ASP A 945 27.91 -25.55 10.37
N VAL A 946 27.73 -25.10 9.12
CA VAL A 946 27.33 -25.98 8.01
C VAL A 946 28.40 -27.03 7.69
N ASN A 947 29.68 -26.70 7.85
CA ASN A 947 30.76 -27.67 7.71
C ASN A 947 30.78 -28.69 8.86
N LYS A 948 30.45 -28.27 10.08
CA LYS A 948 30.35 -29.16 11.24
C LYS A 948 29.21 -30.17 11.10
N MET A 949 28.12 -29.82 10.41
CA MET A 949 26.98 -30.73 10.21
C MET A 949 27.38 -32.07 9.53
N ALA A 950 28.32 -32.06 8.58
CA ALA A 950 28.80 -33.29 7.96
C ALA A 950 29.70 -34.14 8.89
N LYS A 951 30.30 -33.54 9.92
CA LYS A 951 31.01 -34.27 10.98
C LYS A 951 30.05 -34.91 11.98
N GLU A 952 28.81 -34.40 12.09
CA GLU A 952 27.75 -34.93 12.96
C GLU A 952 26.92 -36.03 12.28
N ASP A 953 26.85 -36.04 10.94
CA ASP A 953 26.17 -37.05 10.12
C ASP A 953 26.96 -37.30 8.82
N GLU A 954 27.71 -38.40 8.77
CA GLU A 954 28.52 -38.80 7.60
C GLU A 954 27.68 -39.02 6.33
N THR A 955 26.37 -39.29 6.46
CA THR A 955 25.50 -39.45 5.28
C THR A 955 25.22 -38.14 4.56
N LEU A 956 25.49 -37.00 5.21
CA LEU A 956 25.31 -35.67 4.64
C LEU A 956 26.46 -35.28 3.70
N SER A 957 27.67 -35.83 3.89
CA SER A 957 28.81 -35.52 3.03
C SER A 957 28.69 -36.06 1.61
N GLU A 958 27.84 -37.06 1.39
CA GLU A 958 27.53 -37.62 0.07
C GLU A 958 26.30 -36.97 -0.59
N ASP A 959 25.60 -36.07 0.10
CA ASP A 959 24.38 -35.42 -0.37
C ASP A 959 24.69 -34.13 -1.14
N SER A 960 24.24 -34.06 -2.40
CA SER A 960 24.48 -32.88 -3.26
C SER A 960 23.94 -31.60 -2.64
N ARG A 961 22.87 -31.67 -1.82
CA ARG A 961 22.27 -30.50 -1.16
C ARG A 961 23.22 -29.82 -0.17
N TRP A 962 24.07 -30.58 0.50
CA TRP A 962 25.06 -30.03 1.42
C TRP A 962 26.15 -29.28 0.64
N THR A 963 26.66 -29.88 -0.44
CA THR A 963 27.65 -29.25 -1.34
C THR A 963 27.08 -28.00 -2.03
N ASP A 964 25.82 -28.02 -2.46
CA ASP A 964 25.14 -26.86 -3.04
C ASP A 964 24.96 -25.74 -2.01
N THR A 965 24.63 -26.09 -0.75
CA THR A 965 24.53 -25.11 0.35
C THR A 965 25.89 -24.47 0.64
N LYS A 966 26.97 -25.27 0.70
CA LYS A 966 28.34 -24.75 0.87
C LYS A 966 28.75 -23.82 -0.27
N SER A 967 28.40 -24.18 -1.50
CA SER A 967 28.66 -23.38 -2.69
C SER A 967 27.89 -22.05 -2.68
N PHE A 968 26.65 -22.05 -2.18
CA PHE A 968 25.88 -20.81 -2.01
C PHE A 968 26.43 -19.91 -0.90
N LEU A 969 26.91 -20.47 0.21
CA LEU A 969 27.56 -19.69 1.29
C LEU A 969 28.91 -19.07 0.85
N LEU A 970 29.45 -19.50 -0.28
CA LEU A 970 30.59 -18.91 -0.98
C LEU A 970 30.18 -17.83 -1.98
N ALA A 971 28.89 -17.74 -2.34
CA ALA A 971 28.43 -16.81 -3.34
C ALA A 971 28.62 -15.35 -2.86
N SER A 972 29.39 -14.60 -3.65
CA SER A 972 29.59 -13.16 -3.51
C SER A 972 29.21 -12.47 -4.82
N GLY A 973 28.49 -11.36 -4.76
CA GLY A 973 28.08 -10.63 -5.95
C GLY A 973 26.98 -9.62 -5.67
N ALA A 974 26.49 -8.98 -6.73
CA ALA A 974 25.36 -8.07 -6.66
C ALA A 974 24.08 -8.79 -6.20
N PRO A 975 23.09 -8.07 -5.60
CA PRO A 975 21.86 -8.66 -5.07
C PRO A 975 21.11 -9.56 -6.06
N GLU A 976 21.13 -9.25 -7.35
CA GLU A 976 20.46 -10.00 -8.42
C GLU A 976 21.04 -11.41 -8.56
N VAL A 977 22.36 -11.56 -8.45
CA VAL A 977 23.05 -12.86 -8.49
C VAL A 977 22.73 -13.67 -7.24
N LEU A 978 22.62 -13.00 -6.09
CA LEU A 978 22.27 -13.62 -4.83
C LEU A 978 20.81 -14.11 -4.80
N HIS A 979 19.87 -13.34 -5.36
CA HIS A 979 18.46 -13.74 -5.49
C HIS A 979 18.32 -15.02 -6.33
N ALA A 980 18.92 -15.04 -7.53
CA ALA A 980 18.86 -16.20 -8.42
C ALA A 980 19.56 -17.44 -7.82
N GLY A 981 20.71 -17.24 -7.17
CA GLY A 981 21.44 -18.30 -6.48
C GLY A 981 20.64 -18.92 -5.32
N TYR A 982 20.00 -18.06 -4.52
CA TYR A 982 19.18 -18.51 -3.40
C TYR A 982 17.90 -19.22 -3.85
N GLU A 983 17.21 -18.70 -4.87
CA GLU A 983 16.01 -19.33 -5.44
C GLU A 983 16.31 -20.75 -5.95
N LYS A 984 17.43 -20.92 -6.67
CA LYS A 984 17.89 -22.24 -7.15
C LYS A 984 18.22 -23.19 -5.98
N LEU A 985 18.92 -22.72 -4.97
CA LEU A 985 19.24 -23.53 -3.79
C LEU A 985 17.97 -23.92 -3.02
N GLN A 986 17.05 -22.98 -2.81
CA GLN A 986 15.78 -23.22 -2.13
C GLN A 986 14.96 -24.30 -2.83
N ALA A 987 14.84 -24.23 -4.17
CA ALA A 987 14.17 -25.26 -4.95
C ALA A 987 14.86 -26.63 -4.80
N THR A 988 16.20 -26.66 -4.75
CA THR A 988 16.98 -27.89 -4.59
C THR A 988 16.79 -28.52 -3.20
N LEU A 989 16.78 -27.71 -2.14
CA LEU A 989 16.55 -28.16 -0.77
C LEU A 989 15.11 -28.66 -0.56
N GLN A 990 14.14 -28.09 -1.27
CA GLN A 990 12.73 -28.46 -1.17
C GLN A 990 12.33 -29.63 -2.09
N THR A 991 13.11 -29.90 -3.14
CA THR A 991 12.82 -31.00 -4.08
C THR A 991 12.91 -32.36 -3.39
N GLY A 992 11.84 -33.15 -3.49
CA GLY A 992 11.79 -34.49 -2.89
C GLY A 992 11.73 -34.50 -1.35
N PHE A 993 11.52 -33.35 -0.69
CA PHE A 993 11.56 -33.21 0.77
C PHE A 993 10.61 -34.17 1.50
N THR A 994 9.41 -34.42 0.96
CA THR A 994 8.42 -35.33 1.55
C THR A 994 8.89 -36.77 1.63
N LYS A 995 9.77 -37.20 0.71
CA LYS A 995 10.31 -38.57 0.59
C LYS A 995 11.48 -38.86 1.53
N LEU A 996 11.99 -37.86 2.24
CA LEU A 996 13.13 -38.00 3.16
C LEU A 996 12.74 -38.65 4.50
N LYS A 997 13.69 -39.35 5.11
CA LYS A 997 13.56 -39.87 6.48
C LYS A 997 13.59 -38.71 7.49
N ALA A 998 13.06 -38.93 8.69
CA ALA A 998 12.94 -37.87 9.72
C ALA A 998 14.29 -37.20 10.05
N ALA A 999 15.37 -37.96 10.21
CA ALA A 999 16.72 -37.41 10.44
C ALA A 999 17.21 -36.53 9.28
N GLN A 1000 16.99 -36.98 8.04
CA GLN A 1000 17.36 -36.23 6.82
C GLN A 1000 16.52 -34.96 6.66
N LYS A 1001 15.23 -34.99 7.02
CA LYS A 1001 14.35 -33.81 7.01
C LYS A 1001 14.87 -32.72 7.96
N VAL A 1002 15.29 -33.13 9.17
CA VAL A 1002 15.87 -32.22 10.16
C VAL A 1002 17.15 -31.57 9.63
N GLN A 1003 18.04 -32.34 8.99
CA GLN A 1003 19.28 -31.80 8.43
C GLN A 1003 19.05 -30.85 7.24
N VAL A 1004 18.16 -31.22 6.31
CA VAL A 1004 17.84 -30.34 5.16
C VAL A 1004 17.19 -29.03 5.62
N ILE A 1005 16.42 -29.06 6.71
CA ILE A 1005 15.82 -27.85 7.29
C ILE A 1005 16.87 -27.00 8.00
N LYS A 1006 17.86 -27.61 8.67
CA LYS A 1006 19.04 -26.87 9.17
C LYS A 1006 19.77 -26.18 8.01
N LEU A 1007 20.05 -26.88 6.90
CA LEU A 1007 20.69 -26.29 5.72
C LEU A 1007 19.88 -25.10 5.17
N LEU A 1008 18.54 -25.25 5.08
CA LEU A 1008 17.65 -24.17 4.67
C LEU A 1008 17.70 -22.99 5.63
N VAL A 1009 17.70 -23.22 6.95
CA VAL A 1009 17.80 -22.17 7.97
C VAL A 1009 19.10 -21.37 7.83
N TYR A 1010 20.24 -22.04 7.69
CA TYR A 1010 21.54 -21.36 7.56
C TYR A 1010 21.66 -20.61 6.22
N ALA A 1011 21.16 -21.18 5.12
CA ALA A 1011 21.10 -20.50 3.83
C ALA A 1011 20.18 -19.27 3.85
N THR A 1012 19.02 -19.37 4.50
CA THR A 1012 18.05 -18.27 4.66
C THR A 1012 18.62 -17.15 5.52
N ALA A 1013 19.27 -17.49 6.64
CA ALA A 1013 19.91 -16.52 7.52
C ALA A 1013 21.05 -15.78 6.81
N TYR A 1014 21.92 -16.49 6.09
CA TYR A 1014 22.96 -15.91 5.25
C TYR A 1014 22.40 -14.97 4.17
N TYR A 1015 21.32 -15.39 3.50
CA TYR A 1015 20.64 -14.60 2.48
C TYR A 1015 20.06 -13.28 3.03
N ILE A 1016 19.39 -13.33 4.18
CA ILE A 1016 18.82 -12.15 4.84
C ILE A 1016 19.93 -11.20 5.34
N ASP A 1017 20.97 -11.75 5.97
CA ASP A 1017 22.11 -10.97 6.49
C ASP A 1017 22.85 -10.24 5.35
N ARG A 1018 22.97 -10.87 4.17
CA ARG A 1018 23.51 -10.25 2.95
C ARG A 1018 22.64 -9.15 2.36
N LEU A 1019 21.31 -9.28 2.40
CA LEU A 1019 20.38 -8.30 1.80
C LEU A 1019 20.23 -7.03 2.62
N ILE A 1020 20.40 -7.10 3.95
CA ILE A 1020 20.07 -5.97 4.83
C ILE A 1020 21.28 -5.07 5.12
N VAL A 1021 22.50 -5.49 4.76
CA VAL A 1021 23.63 -4.56 4.64
C VAL A 1021 23.33 -3.45 3.60
N GLU A 1022 22.38 -3.64 2.68
CA GLU A 1022 22.02 -2.63 1.69
C GLU A 1022 20.82 -1.73 2.06
N SER A 1023 19.77 -2.23 2.72
CA SER A 1023 18.72 -1.42 3.38
C SER A 1023 17.61 -2.29 3.99
N PRO A 1024 17.26 -2.16 5.29
CA PRO A 1024 16.10 -2.84 5.87
C PRO A 1024 14.75 -2.42 5.24
N GLU A 1025 14.67 -1.20 4.70
CA GLU A 1025 13.45 -0.63 4.12
C GLU A 1025 13.29 -0.92 2.62
N LYS A 1026 14.33 -1.45 1.96
CA LYS A 1026 14.37 -1.74 0.52
C LYS A 1026 14.48 -3.23 0.20
N VAL A 1027 13.97 -4.12 1.06
CA VAL A 1027 13.89 -5.55 0.74
C VAL A 1027 13.04 -5.72 -0.53
N PRO A 1028 13.64 -6.16 -1.67
CA PRO A 1028 12.93 -6.29 -2.93
C PRO A 1028 11.75 -7.27 -2.80
N ALA A 1029 10.71 -7.09 -3.60
CA ALA A 1029 9.53 -7.97 -3.57
C ALA A 1029 9.89 -9.45 -3.78
N ILE A 1030 10.90 -9.72 -4.61
CA ILE A 1030 11.45 -11.07 -4.83
C ILE A 1030 12.05 -11.67 -3.56
N ALA A 1031 12.81 -10.90 -2.78
CA ALA A 1031 13.36 -11.36 -1.51
C ALA A 1031 12.27 -11.64 -0.48
N ARG A 1032 11.23 -10.79 -0.39
CA ARG A 1032 10.08 -11.04 0.51
C ARG A 1032 9.36 -12.35 0.16
N LYS A 1033 9.18 -12.62 -1.14
CA LYS A 1033 8.57 -13.87 -1.62
C LYS A 1033 9.44 -15.09 -1.27
N LEU A 1034 10.74 -15.02 -1.50
CA LEU A 1034 11.68 -16.12 -1.24
C LEU A 1034 11.83 -16.41 0.26
N VAL A 1035 11.93 -15.37 1.09
CA VAL A 1035 11.96 -15.50 2.56
C VAL A 1035 10.65 -16.07 3.09
N LYS A 1036 9.50 -15.63 2.58
CA LYS A 1036 8.20 -16.19 2.98
C LYS A 1036 8.08 -17.69 2.65
N ALA A 1037 8.49 -18.09 1.45
CA ALA A 1037 8.48 -19.51 1.06
C ALA A 1037 9.42 -20.38 1.92
N ALA A 1038 10.56 -19.81 2.36
CA ALA A 1038 11.46 -20.49 3.28
C ALA A 1038 10.85 -20.58 4.69
N ALA A 1039 10.23 -19.49 5.18
CA ALA A 1039 9.55 -19.44 6.46
C ALA A 1039 8.43 -20.50 6.57
N ASP A 1040 7.59 -20.63 5.54
CA ASP A 1040 6.54 -21.67 5.50
C ASP A 1040 7.14 -23.09 5.60
N SER A 1041 8.29 -23.33 4.97
CA SER A 1041 8.98 -24.62 5.01
C SER A 1041 9.64 -24.90 6.37
N ILE A 1042 10.24 -23.88 6.98
CA ILE A 1042 10.89 -23.95 8.30
C ILE A 1042 9.82 -24.18 9.38
N THR A 1043 8.76 -23.38 9.41
CA THR A 1043 7.69 -23.44 10.42
C THR A 1043 6.83 -24.69 10.32
N ALA A 1044 6.74 -25.33 9.14
CA ALA A 1044 6.08 -26.62 8.97
C ALA A 1044 6.78 -27.77 9.72
N GLN A 1045 8.03 -27.61 10.17
CA GLN A 1045 8.72 -28.61 10.99
C GLN A 1045 8.63 -28.30 12.48
N LYS A 1046 8.47 -29.36 13.28
CA LYS A 1046 8.33 -29.28 14.74
C LYS A 1046 9.43 -28.47 15.43
N ASP A 1047 10.68 -28.59 14.96
CA ASP A 1047 11.85 -27.93 15.56
C ASP A 1047 12.40 -26.79 14.68
N GLY A 1048 11.74 -26.45 13.56
CA GLY A 1048 12.28 -25.49 12.59
C GLY A 1048 12.39 -24.07 13.15
N LEU A 1049 11.40 -23.62 13.94
CA LEU A 1049 11.46 -22.32 14.60
C LEU A 1049 12.57 -22.25 15.66
N ALA A 1050 12.82 -23.35 16.38
CA ALA A 1050 13.91 -23.43 17.35
C ALA A 1050 15.28 -23.36 16.64
N GLN A 1051 15.42 -24.05 15.50
CA GLN A 1051 16.63 -23.98 14.67
C GLN A 1051 16.84 -22.56 14.11
N TRP A 1052 15.76 -21.89 13.68
CA TRP A 1052 15.80 -20.50 13.25
C TRP A 1052 16.27 -19.56 14.37
N GLN A 1053 15.81 -19.75 15.61
CA GLN A 1053 16.28 -18.94 16.73
C GLN A 1053 17.73 -19.25 17.10
N GLN A 1054 18.14 -20.51 16.96
CA GLN A 1054 19.48 -20.99 17.31
C GLN A 1054 20.57 -20.44 16.38
N VAL A 1055 20.31 -20.30 15.07
CA VAL A 1055 21.32 -19.79 14.11
C VAL A 1055 21.85 -18.41 14.52
N TRP A 1056 20.99 -17.57 15.09
CA TRP A 1056 21.34 -16.23 15.54
C TRP A 1056 22.08 -16.20 16.88
N ASN A 1057 22.18 -17.33 17.59
CA ASN A 1057 22.92 -17.42 18.86
C ASN A 1057 24.28 -18.12 18.69
N THR A 1058 24.64 -18.52 17.47
CA THR A 1058 25.97 -19.09 17.16
C THR A 1058 27.07 -18.03 17.36
N THR A 1059 28.17 -18.45 17.98
CA THR A 1059 29.36 -17.63 18.22
C THR A 1059 29.87 -17.02 16.91
N GLY A 1060 29.97 -15.69 16.85
CA GLY A 1060 30.45 -14.96 15.68
C GLY A 1060 29.36 -14.42 14.75
N ILE A 1061 28.08 -14.81 14.93
CA ILE A 1061 26.94 -14.29 14.15
C ILE A 1061 26.34 -13.01 14.79
N VAL A 1062 26.20 -12.99 16.12
CA VAL A 1062 25.82 -11.79 16.90
C VAL A 1062 27.04 -11.13 17.51
N THR A 1063 27.18 -9.83 17.28
CA THR A 1063 28.15 -8.93 17.90
C THR A 1063 27.41 -7.80 18.61
N ALA A 1064 28.08 -7.10 19.53
CA ALA A 1064 27.49 -5.96 20.24
C ALA A 1064 27.00 -4.84 19.28
N GLU A 1065 27.56 -4.78 18.07
CA GLU A 1065 27.26 -3.76 17.06
C GLU A 1065 26.02 -4.10 16.22
N ASN A 1066 25.68 -5.38 16.05
CA ASN A 1066 24.55 -5.82 15.22
C ASN A 1066 23.40 -6.45 16.03
N GLU A 1067 23.51 -6.54 17.35
CA GLU A 1067 22.54 -7.19 18.23
C GLU A 1067 21.10 -6.68 18.01
N LYS A 1068 20.92 -5.37 17.88
CA LYS A 1068 19.60 -4.76 17.62
C LYS A 1068 19.01 -5.17 16.26
N THR A 1069 19.88 -5.31 15.27
CA THR A 1069 19.53 -5.69 13.90
C THR A 1069 19.17 -7.18 13.83
N VAL A 1070 19.99 -8.04 14.43
CA VAL A 1070 19.74 -9.49 14.52
C VAL A 1070 18.49 -9.79 15.36
N ASN A 1071 18.22 -9.01 16.42
CA ASN A 1071 16.99 -9.14 17.19
C ASN A 1071 15.73 -8.84 16.36
N THR A 1072 15.83 -7.97 15.34
CA THR A 1072 14.75 -7.77 14.37
C THR A 1072 14.57 -9.01 13.48
N TYR A 1073 15.66 -9.65 13.05
CA TYR A 1073 15.60 -10.83 12.17
C TYR A 1073 15.03 -12.08 12.84
N LYS A 1074 15.28 -12.24 14.15
CA LYS A 1074 14.71 -13.33 14.95
C LYS A 1074 13.18 -13.40 14.79
N GLY A 1075 12.52 -12.27 14.58
CA GLY A 1075 11.07 -12.15 14.38
C GLY A 1075 10.59 -12.09 12.94
N ILE A 1076 11.42 -12.30 11.90
CA ILE A 1076 10.98 -12.25 10.50
C ILE A 1076 10.28 -13.54 10.05
N VAL A 1077 10.71 -14.68 10.58
CA VAL A 1077 10.14 -16.01 10.27
C VAL A 1077 8.98 -16.37 11.22
N ALA A 1078 8.92 -15.71 12.39
CA ALA A 1078 7.80 -15.79 13.32
C ALA A 1078 6.70 -14.80 12.89
#